data_AF-A0A1S9RMY6-F1
#
_entry.id   AF-A0A1S9RMY6-F1
#
_cell.length_a   1.000
_cell.length_b   1.000
_cell.length_c   1.000
_cell.angle_alpha   90.00
_cell.angle_beta   90.00
_cell.angle_gamma   90.00
#
_symmetry.space_group_name_H-M   'P 1'
#
loop_
_entity.id
_entity.type
_entity.pdbx_description
1 polymer ?
#
loop_
_entity_poly.entity_id
_entity_poly.type
_entity_poly.pdbx_seq_one_letter_code
_entity_poly.pdbx_strand_id
1 'polypeptide(L)'
;MLRELLTLALVGLMMPFSWACPTPISSTKAPSSTPTMIPQKTDRLVFCHFMIGITSNRHSASDYDDDMKRAKDAGIDAFALNIGTDSYTDTQLGFAYESAAKNGMQVFLSFDFNWWNVGQGSAVGAKVKQYADQPAQLKVDGKVFVSSFSGDSVDVNAMNSAAGQELFFAPNFHPGQGNFDAVQGALNWMAWPNNGNNKAPTAGQTLSVTQGDEAYNKALNGKPYIAPVSPWFSTHFGSEVSYSKNWVFPSDLLWYDRWREILALGPRFVEIITWNDYGESHYVGPLSSPHTDDGASKWVMDMPHNGWLDMAKPFIAAYKAGVTVALPYIQEEKLIYWYRPTKKDLNCDATDTTMQGNPNNSSGNFFAGRPNGHESMADEVFVVSLLKSAARVTVQSGDQSATFDAPAGISAHRVPMGVGKQKFAVSRNGQDILSGTSLKDIVDTCICGIYNFNAYVGTLPAPTTIDRLQPAGYAMLSQGLKVSGPTNTLNGGTAKEFPYLVNNLLTLSPGIGERDWGLIRDNKPSPLPRPRHHSPHTPQAQPQPQLQCALLTRLSPELRLIIWEMALGGQRLHIIQRSGQRLGHVICPLGHGHDAEPGADSGSRPRLDSYNQTARGTGHPFCEICHGAGIAQPVKEGDSWGVGFTECIHLLYATNTFEFSIPWSLPYLQPTIPPEYWGLIRAVELRWSFRGHWLPTKDPVRAIYVSAGRAQWLETCRSLKQLPALRSFVLILGSSWFSEPVEKLSMFLEPLCGLNLTQGKRRTERLRDKMEVGVDPLEWKRGNGSSTSLDEAMSSSASRVSFESGSSSSRLARSSASSLRSEGSACSCFDSGLALSMDIMDDHDRDVDSGLASWELRLQGQSYYSHEVGQIGDDLWRKGIDCWISMV
;
A
#
# COMPACT_ATOMS: atom_id res chain seq x y z
N MET A 1 -3.03 51.04 -34.83
CA MET A 1 -3.70 52.02 -33.94
C MET A 1 -2.74 52.51 -32.85
N LEU A 2 -1.70 53.27 -33.23
CA LEU A 2 -1.03 54.21 -32.33
C LEU A 2 -1.46 55.61 -32.82
N ARG A 3 -2.44 56.26 -32.17
CA ARG A 3 -2.73 57.70 -32.42
C ARG A 3 -3.64 58.45 -31.45
N GLU A 4 -4.16 57.85 -30.37
CA GLU A 4 -5.01 58.53 -29.38
C GLU A 4 -4.32 58.70 -28.01
N LEU A 5 -3.01 58.94 -28.03
CA LEU A 5 -2.18 59.20 -26.84
C LEU A 5 -1.24 60.39 -27.11
N LEU A 6 -1.77 61.60 -27.40
CA LEU A 6 -0.99 62.85 -27.42
C LEU A 6 -1.84 64.14 -27.59
N THR A 7 -2.66 64.50 -26.58
CA THR A 7 -3.26 65.87 -26.51
C THR A 7 -3.65 66.29 -25.08
N LEU A 8 -2.68 66.77 -24.29
CA LEU A 8 -2.69 68.10 -23.65
C LEU A 8 -1.42 68.27 -22.78
N ALA A 9 -0.57 69.23 -23.13
CA ALA A 9 0.56 69.68 -22.29
C ALA A 9 0.93 71.13 -22.67
N LEU A 10 1.43 71.90 -21.69
CA LEU A 10 1.65 73.37 -21.71
C LEU A 10 0.34 74.18 -21.85
N VAL A 11 0.08 75.23 -21.06
CA VAL A 11 0.95 76.13 -20.25
C VAL A 11 0.45 76.16 -18.78
N GLY A 12 1.27 76.39 -17.73
CA GLY A 12 2.72 76.51 -17.65
C GLY A 12 3.23 77.70 -16.79
N LEU A 13 4.43 77.53 -16.20
CA LEU A 13 5.40 78.58 -15.76
C LEU A 13 4.96 79.68 -14.76
N MET A 14 5.42 79.60 -13.49
CA MET A 14 6.48 80.46 -12.88
C MET A 14 6.50 80.56 -11.33
N MET A 15 7.73 80.55 -10.77
CA MET A 15 8.19 81.22 -9.52
C MET A 15 7.81 80.67 -8.11
N PRO A 16 8.60 80.94 -7.03
CA PRO A 16 8.93 79.93 -6.00
C PRO A 16 9.04 80.42 -4.51
N PHE A 17 9.53 79.51 -3.63
CA PHE A 17 10.14 79.72 -2.29
C PHE A 17 9.34 80.39 -1.15
N SER A 18 9.11 79.66 -0.04
CA SER A 18 9.70 79.95 1.30
C SER A 18 9.22 79.00 2.42
N TRP A 19 9.93 78.97 3.55
CA TRP A 19 9.66 78.16 4.76
C TRP A 19 8.54 78.72 5.66
N ALA A 20 7.95 77.83 6.49
CA ALA A 20 7.37 78.17 7.79
C ALA A 20 7.58 77.00 8.79
N CYS A 21 7.82 77.29 10.07
CA CYS A 21 8.06 76.29 11.11
C CYS A 21 6.77 75.83 11.82
N PRO A 22 6.70 74.59 12.37
CA PRO A 22 5.52 74.07 13.07
C PRO A 22 5.56 74.34 14.59
N THR A 23 4.55 75.02 15.13
CA THR A 23 4.15 75.00 16.56
C THR A 23 2.60 75.16 16.65
N PRO A 24 1.94 74.97 17.82
CA PRO A 24 1.53 73.63 18.23
C PRO A 24 0.01 73.52 18.51
N ILE A 25 -0.63 72.45 18.03
CA ILE A 25 -2.04 72.17 18.38
C ILE A 25 -2.12 71.34 19.68
N SER A 26 -2.98 71.78 20.58
CA SER A 26 -3.11 71.27 21.95
C SER A 26 -3.68 69.85 22.03
N SER A 27 -3.40 69.15 23.13
CA SER A 27 -3.76 67.76 23.35
C SER A 27 -5.24 67.56 23.72
N THR A 28 -6.04 67.11 22.76
CA THR A 28 -7.27 66.36 23.05
C THR A 28 -6.90 64.91 23.38
N LYS A 29 -7.23 64.44 24.59
CA LYS A 29 -7.01 63.03 24.97
C LYS A 29 -7.67 62.09 23.97
N ALA A 30 -6.89 61.25 23.30
CA ALA A 30 -7.43 60.05 22.67
C ALA A 30 -8.07 59.15 23.76
N PRO A 31 -9.23 58.52 23.50
CA PRO A 31 -9.79 57.54 24.43
C PRO A 31 -8.83 56.36 24.53
N SER A 32 -8.28 56.11 25.72
CA SER A 32 -7.39 54.98 25.99
C SER A 32 -8.18 53.68 26.15
N SER A 33 -8.98 53.34 25.15
CA SER A 33 -9.64 52.04 25.02
C SER A 33 -8.63 51.02 24.50
N THR A 34 -7.72 50.58 25.37
CA THR A 34 -6.97 49.33 25.16
C THR A 34 -8.00 48.25 24.84
N PRO A 35 -7.90 47.53 23.70
CA PRO A 35 -8.87 46.49 23.37
C PRO A 35 -8.86 45.48 24.50
N THR A 36 -9.97 45.40 25.23
CA THR A 36 -10.03 44.62 26.47
C THR A 36 -10.14 43.15 26.07
N MET A 37 -8.99 42.49 26.00
CA MET A 37 -8.87 41.06 25.65
C MET A 37 -9.37 40.19 26.81
N ILE A 38 -10.68 40.28 27.08
CA ILE A 38 -11.40 39.34 27.94
C ILE A 38 -11.35 37.99 27.22
N PRO A 39 -10.71 36.95 27.77
CA PRO A 39 -10.70 35.64 27.14
C PRO A 39 -12.14 35.13 27.05
N GLN A 40 -12.64 34.89 25.84
CA GLN A 40 -13.94 34.25 25.70
C GLN A 40 -13.80 32.77 26.04
N LYS A 41 -14.77 32.23 26.78
CA LYS A 41 -14.91 30.78 26.93
C LYS A 41 -15.44 30.23 25.60
N THR A 42 -14.53 29.97 24.67
CA THR A 42 -14.85 29.29 23.42
C THR A 42 -15.02 27.78 23.66
N ASP A 43 -15.61 27.10 22.69
CA ASP A 43 -15.63 25.64 22.55
C ASP A 43 -14.64 25.16 21.47
N ARG A 44 -13.60 25.96 21.19
CA ARG A 44 -12.59 25.67 20.16
C ARG A 44 -11.60 24.60 20.63
N LEU A 45 -11.44 23.56 19.82
CA LEU A 45 -10.48 22.48 20.08
C LEU A 45 -9.43 22.40 18.96
N VAL A 46 -8.22 21.99 19.35
CA VAL A 46 -7.13 21.67 18.41
C VAL A 46 -6.84 20.17 18.52
N PHE A 47 -6.94 19.48 17.40
CA PHE A 47 -6.58 18.08 17.25
C PHE A 47 -5.22 17.95 16.55
N CYS A 48 -4.61 16.77 16.64
CA CYS A 48 -3.42 16.44 15.85
C CYS A 48 -3.53 15.00 15.34
N HIS A 49 -3.27 14.80 14.05
CA HIS A 49 -3.47 13.51 13.39
C HIS A 49 -2.31 12.55 13.69
N PHE A 50 -2.59 11.35 14.17
CA PHE A 50 -1.58 10.42 14.70
C PHE A 50 -1.67 9.07 14.00
N MET A 51 -0.61 8.68 13.30
CA MET A 51 -0.52 7.43 12.54
C MET A 51 -0.27 6.23 13.45
N ILE A 52 -1.28 5.37 13.65
CA ILE A 52 -1.11 4.10 14.38
C ILE A 52 -0.32 3.08 13.53
N GLY A 53 -0.43 3.13 12.21
CA GLY A 53 0.19 2.20 11.25
C GLY A 53 1.73 2.14 11.23
N ILE A 54 2.42 2.96 12.05
CA ILE A 54 3.88 2.91 12.25
C ILE A 54 4.27 2.65 13.71
N THR A 55 3.33 2.28 14.59
CA THR A 55 3.57 2.13 16.05
C THR A 55 3.67 0.68 16.53
N SER A 56 3.81 -0.28 15.62
CA SER A 56 3.86 -1.72 15.93
C SER A 56 4.95 -2.14 16.95
N ASN A 57 5.98 -1.30 17.13
CA ASN A 57 7.06 -1.48 18.09
C ASN A 57 6.80 -0.93 19.51
N ARG A 58 5.65 -0.30 19.77
CA ARG A 58 5.27 0.12 21.13
C ARG A 58 4.73 -1.07 21.92
N HIS A 59 5.10 -1.17 23.19
CA HIS A 59 4.85 -2.34 24.04
C HIS A 59 4.01 -2.03 25.28
N SER A 60 3.72 -0.75 25.52
CA SER A 60 3.02 -0.25 26.71
C SER A 60 2.35 1.10 26.46
N ALA A 61 1.40 1.48 27.32
CA ALA A 61 0.87 2.84 27.37
C ALA A 61 1.97 3.89 27.65
N SER A 62 3.00 3.55 28.43
CA SER A 62 4.13 4.44 28.71
C SER A 62 4.88 4.89 27.44
N ASP A 63 4.86 4.11 26.37
CA ASP A 63 5.52 4.48 25.10
C ASP A 63 4.80 5.64 24.37
N TYR A 64 3.59 6.00 24.80
CA TYR A 64 2.82 7.17 24.33
C TYR A 64 2.87 8.36 25.30
N ASP A 65 3.35 8.19 26.54
CA ASP A 65 3.20 9.20 27.59
C ASP A 65 3.83 10.56 27.22
N ASP A 66 5.00 10.55 26.57
CA ASP A 66 5.71 11.78 26.22
C ASP A 66 5.16 12.45 24.95
N ASP A 67 4.46 11.70 24.08
CA ASP A 67 3.65 12.29 23.01
C ASP A 67 2.45 13.04 23.62
N MET A 68 1.71 12.37 24.52
CA MET A 68 0.53 12.92 25.19
C MET A 68 0.86 14.21 25.97
N LYS A 69 1.95 14.20 26.77
CA LYS A 69 2.41 15.39 27.50
C LYS A 69 2.77 16.54 26.56
N ARG A 70 3.58 16.26 25.53
CA ARG A 70 4.07 17.29 24.60
C ARG A 70 2.94 17.93 23.78
N ALA A 71 1.95 17.14 23.37
CA ALA A 71 0.77 17.64 22.68
C ALA A 71 -0.08 18.55 23.60
N LYS A 72 -0.33 18.09 24.83
CA LYS A 72 -1.04 18.84 25.87
C LYS A 72 -0.35 20.16 26.22
N ASP A 73 0.96 20.15 26.40
CA ASP A 73 1.79 21.33 26.67
C ASP A 73 1.86 22.29 25.46
N ALA A 74 1.56 21.80 24.25
CA ALA A 74 1.37 22.64 23.07
C ALA A 74 -0.06 23.21 22.93
N GLY A 75 -0.99 22.77 23.78
CA GLY A 75 -2.39 23.18 23.77
C GLY A 75 -3.30 22.36 22.85
N ILE A 76 -2.83 21.22 22.33
CA ILE A 76 -3.63 20.24 21.59
C ILE A 76 -4.52 19.49 22.59
N ASP A 77 -5.80 19.31 22.28
CA ASP A 77 -6.80 18.68 23.15
C ASP A 77 -6.88 17.16 22.94
N ALA A 78 -6.71 16.69 21.70
CA ALA A 78 -6.81 15.28 21.36
C ALA A 78 -5.92 14.86 20.18
N PHE A 79 -5.52 13.58 20.17
CA PHE A 79 -5.03 12.95 18.93
C PHE A 79 -6.18 12.29 18.15
N ALA A 80 -6.22 12.53 16.84
CA ALA A 80 -7.01 11.77 15.88
C ALA A 80 -6.22 10.51 15.52
N LEU A 81 -6.57 9.36 16.10
CA LEU A 81 -5.84 8.11 15.92
C LEU A 81 -6.20 7.50 14.56
N ASN A 82 -5.36 7.72 13.56
CA ASN A 82 -5.49 7.14 12.22
C ASN A 82 -5.30 5.63 12.27
N ILE A 83 -6.33 4.89 11.85
CA ILE A 83 -6.35 3.42 11.87
C ILE A 83 -6.66 2.82 10.48
N GLY A 84 -5.71 2.00 10.02
CA GLY A 84 -5.95 0.97 9.00
C GLY A 84 -6.59 -0.28 9.62
N THR A 85 -6.25 -1.45 9.10
CA THR A 85 -6.78 -2.76 9.53
C THR A 85 -5.68 -3.71 10.03
N ASP A 86 -4.57 -3.17 10.55
CA ASP A 86 -3.42 -3.94 11.00
C ASP A 86 -3.71 -4.87 12.19
N SER A 87 -2.97 -5.97 12.26
CA SER A 87 -3.11 -6.99 13.31
C SER A 87 -2.76 -6.50 14.73
N TYR A 88 -2.07 -5.36 14.85
CA TYR A 88 -1.70 -4.73 16.12
C TYR A 88 -2.55 -3.50 16.47
N THR A 89 -3.49 -3.07 15.61
CA THR A 89 -4.26 -1.83 15.79
C THR A 89 -4.98 -1.78 17.14
N ASP A 90 -5.70 -2.84 17.53
CA ASP A 90 -6.46 -2.83 18.79
C ASP A 90 -5.55 -2.78 20.04
N THR A 91 -4.36 -3.38 19.97
CA THR A 91 -3.33 -3.30 21.02
C THR A 91 -2.82 -1.87 21.15
N GLN A 92 -2.49 -1.23 20.03
CA GLN A 92 -1.96 0.13 20.01
C GLN A 92 -3.02 1.18 20.39
N LEU A 93 -4.27 1.00 19.97
CA LEU A 93 -5.39 1.76 20.48
C LEU A 93 -5.56 1.58 22.00
N GLY A 94 -5.44 0.36 22.53
CA GLY A 94 -5.48 0.11 23.97
C GLY A 94 -4.44 0.94 24.73
N PHE A 95 -3.18 0.89 24.30
CA PHE A 95 -2.09 1.69 24.89
C PHE A 95 -2.29 3.20 24.73
N ALA A 96 -2.77 3.67 23.57
CA ALA A 96 -3.02 5.08 23.32
C ALA A 96 -4.15 5.65 24.20
N TYR A 97 -5.28 4.93 24.35
CA TYR A 97 -6.38 5.35 25.22
C TYR A 97 -6.00 5.31 26.71
N GLU A 98 -5.23 4.30 27.15
CA GLU A 98 -4.71 4.23 28.52
C GLU A 98 -3.77 5.40 28.83
N SER A 99 -2.80 5.68 27.94
CA SER A 99 -1.86 6.80 28.10
C SER A 99 -2.57 8.15 28.06
N ALA A 100 -3.53 8.33 27.16
CA ALA A 100 -4.33 9.55 27.09
C ALA A 100 -5.06 9.79 28.42
N ALA A 101 -5.74 8.77 28.97
CA ALA A 101 -6.42 8.87 30.26
C ALA A 101 -5.45 9.21 31.40
N LYS A 102 -4.30 8.53 31.45
CA LYS A 102 -3.24 8.71 32.46
C LYS A 102 -2.63 10.12 32.47
N ASN A 103 -2.42 10.72 31.29
CA ASN A 103 -1.85 12.05 31.15
C ASN A 103 -2.93 13.16 31.08
N GLY A 104 -4.22 12.79 31.07
CA GLY A 104 -5.35 13.70 30.92
C GLY A 104 -5.39 14.39 29.56
N MET A 105 -5.06 13.66 28.50
CA MET A 105 -5.34 13.97 27.10
C MET A 105 -6.62 13.27 26.65
N GLN A 106 -7.19 13.68 25.52
CA GLN A 106 -8.24 12.92 24.86
C GLN A 106 -7.73 12.28 23.55
N VAL A 107 -8.48 11.32 23.03
CA VAL A 107 -8.23 10.64 21.76
C VAL A 107 -9.55 10.29 21.08
N PHE A 108 -9.54 10.15 19.76
CA PHE A 108 -10.66 9.59 19.00
C PHE A 108 -10.17 8.78 17.80
N LEU A 109 -11.04 7.95 17.24
CA LEU A 109 -10.72 7.16 16.05
C LEU A 109 -10.87 7.99 14.77
N SER A 110 -9.86 7.92 13.91
CA SER A 110 -9.89 8.38 12.52
C SER A 110 -9.73 7.17 11.60
N PHE A 111 -10.80 6.75 10.93
CA PHE A 111 -10.76 5.58 10.04
C PHE A 111 -10.09 5.92 8.70
N ASP A 112 -9.09 5.16 8.26
CA ASP A 112 -8.49 5.34 6.93
C ASP A 112 -9.19 4.47 5.87
N PHE A 113 -9.97 5.10 4.98
CA PHE A 113 -10.67 4.41 3.89
C PHE A 113 -9.79 4.01 2.69
N ASN A 114 -8.45 4.13 2.80
CA ASN A 114 -7.53 3.33 1.98
C ASN A 114 -7.48 1.86 2.42
N TRP A 115 -7.80 1.58 3.70
CA TRP A 115 -7.79 0.23 4.29
C TRP A 115 -9.20 -0.26 4.65
N TRP A 116 -10.06 0.64 5.14
CA TRP A 116 -11.48 0.40 5.38
C TRP A 116 -12.30 0.60 4.10
N ASN A 117 -13.37 -0.17 3.92
CA ASN A 117 -14.26 -0.03 2.77
C ASN A 117 -15.58 0.65 3.14
N VAL A 118 -16.11 1.50 2.26
CA VAL A 118 -17.38 2.23 2.49
C VAL A 118 -18.59 1.32 2.79
N GLY A 119 -18.61 0.09 2.29
CA GLY A 119 -19.63 -0.91 2.62
C GLY A 119 -19.55 -1.46 4.06
N GLN A 120 -18.52 -1.10 4.84
CA GLN A 120 -18.27 -1.60 6.19
C GLN A 120 -18.84 -0.70 7.30
N GLY A 121 -19.84 0.16 7.03
CA GLY A 121 -20.42 1.09 8.01
C GLY A 121 -20.74 0.45 9.37
N SER A 122 -21.38 -0.73 9.39
CA SER A 122 -21.65 -1.49 10.63
C SER A 122 -20.38 -1.91 11.39
N ALA A 123 -19.29 -2.23 10.70
CA ALA A 123 -18.03 -2.63 11.32
C ALA A 123 -17.25 -1.42 11.85
N VAL A 124 -17.29 -0.29 11.14
CA VAL A 124 -16.81 1.01 11.63
C VAL A 124 -17.55 1.39 12.92
N GLY A 125 -18.88 1.31 12.92
CA GLY A 125 -19.70 1.56 14.12
C GLY A 125 -19.40 0.60 15.28
N ALA A 126 -19.24 -0.69 15.00
CA ALA A 126 -18.84 -1.67 16.01
C ALA A 126 -17.44 -1.40 16.58
N LYS A 127 -16.50 -0.90 15.77
CA LYS A 127 -15.17 -0.47 16.22
C LYS A 127 -15.25 0.79 17.08
N VAL A 128 -16.08 1.78 16.71
CA VAL A 128 -16.37 2.95 17.57
C VAL A 128 -16.92 2.51 18.93
N LYS A 129 -17.88 1.58 18.95
CA LYS A 129 -18.49 1.05 20.19
C LYS A 129 -17.48 0.45 21.18
N GLN A 130 -16.40 -0.16 20.69
CA GLN A 130 -15.33 -0.75 21.51
C GLN A 130 -14.54 0.30 22.32
N TYR A 131 -14.50 1.55 21.85
CA TYR A 131 -13.74 2.64 22.46
C TYR A 131 -14.61 3.80 22.99
N ALA A 132 -15.90 3.84 22.62
CA ALA A 132 -16.86 4.89 22.95
C ALA A 132 -16.98 5.23 24.45
N ASP A 133 -16.75 4.28 25.36
CA ASP A 133 -16.84 4.48 26.82
C ASP A 133 -15.47 4.46 27.53
N GLN A 134 -14.37 4.51 26.77
CA GLN A 134 -13.03 4.64 27.36
C GLN A 134 -12.86 6.04 27.98
N PRO A 135 -12.18 6.18 29.14
CA PRO A 135 -12.09 7.45 29.86
C PRO A 135 -11.48 8.63 29.06
N ALA A 136 -10.65 8.33 28.06
CA ALA A 136 -10.00 9.33 27.20
C ALA A 136 -10.74 9.60 25.87
N GLN A 137 -11.85 8.93 25.58
CA GLN A 137 -12.62 9.17 24.36
C GLN A 137 -13.07 10.63 24.30
N LEU A 138 -12.72 11.33 23.23
CA LEU A 138 -13.24 12.68 22.97
C LEU A 138 -14.76 12.59 22.78
N LYS A 139 -15.51 13.35 23.58
CA LYS A 139 -16.95 13.58 23.39
C LYS A 139 -17.22 15.06 23.21
N VAL A 140 -17.97 15.40 22.16
CA VAL A 140 -18.32 16.77 21.74
C VAL A 140 -19.84 16.87 21.70
N ASP A 141 -20.41 17.93 22.26
CA ASP A 141 -21.86 18.13 22.40
C ASP A 141 -22.58 16.92 23.06
N GLY A 142 -21.87 16.19 23.92
CA GLY A 142 -22.33 14.95 24.57
C GLY A 142 -22.14 13.66 23.76
N LYS A 143 -21.74 13.75 22.48
CA LYS A 143 -21.67 12.66 21.51
C LYS A 143 -20.24 12.16 21.33
N VAL A 144 -20.06 10.88 20.97
CA VAL A 144 -18.74 10.27 20.72
C VAL A 144 -18.13 10.85 19.44
N PHE A 145 -16.97 11.51 19.53
CA PHE A 145 -16.31 12.10 18.38
C PHE A 145 -15.59 11.05 17.54
N VAL A 146 -15.76 11.10 16.21
CA VAL A 146 -15.18 10.16 15.24
C VAL A 146 -14.88 10.92 13.93
N SER A 147 -13.76 10.62 13.28
CA SER A 147 -13.44 11.14 11.95
C SER A 147 -13.01 10.03 10.99
N SER A 148 -12.58 10.41 9.79
CA SER A 148 -11.96 9.51 8.81
C SER A 148 -11.05 10.28 7.87
N PHE A 149 -10.09 9.59 7.25
CA PHE A 149 -9.48 9.98 5.99
C PHE A 149 -10.30 9.37 4.85
N SER A 150 -10.75 10.20 3.89
CA SER A 150 -11.72 9.79 2.85
C SER A 150 -13.01 9.15 3.43
N GLY A 151 -13.79 8.45 2.59
CA GLY A 151 -14.92 7.61 3.02
C GLY A 151 -16.31 8.07 2.55
N ASP A 152 -16.38 8.97 1.56
CA ASP A 152 -17.56 9.68 1.05
C ASP A 152 -18.91 8.93 1.02
N SER A 153 -18.89 7.64 0.68
CA SER A 153 -20.07 6.79 0.51
C SER A 153 -20.32 5.80 1.66
N VAL A 154 -19.68 5.97 2.82
CA VAL A 154 -19.90 5.08 3.97
C VAL A 154 -21.33 5.16 4.49
N ASP A 155 -21.93 4.02 4.83
CA ASP A 155 -23.27 3.99 5.43
C ASP A 155 -23.22 4.49 6.89
N VAL A 156 -23.42 5.80 7.03
CA VAL A 156 -23.50 6.51 8.32
C VAL A 156 -24.67 6.02 9.18
N ASN A 157 -25.77 5.54 8.58
CA ASN A 157 -26.90 5.01 9.34
C ASN A 157 -26.58 3.64 9.94
N ALA A 158 -25.94 2.75 9.18
CA ALA A 158 -25.42 1.49 9.68
C ALA A 158 -24.34 1.69 10.74
N MET A 159 -23.45 2.67 10.54
CA MET A 159 -22.43 3.06 11.52
C MET A 159 -23.04 3.53 12.85
N ASN A 160 -23.95 4.50 12.80
CA ASN A 160 -24.65 5.00 14.00
C ASN A 160 -25.41 3.87 14.72
N SER A 161 -26.10 3.01 13.96
CA SER A 161 -26.85 1.88 14.50
C SER A 161 -25.97 0.84 15.19
N ALA A 162 -24.79 0.54 14.62
CA ALA A 162 -23.84 -0.41 15.19
C ALA A 162 -23.03 0.17 16.37
N ALA A 163 -22.76 1.48 16.37
CA ALA A 163 -22.12 2.18 17.48
C ALA A 163 -22.99 2.15 18.75
N GLY A 164 -24.30 2.36 18.62
CA GLY A 164 -25.24 2.31 19.74
C GLY A 164 -25.11 3.47 20.73
N GLN A 165 -24.38 4.53 20.36
CA GLN A 165 -24.35 5.84 21.02
C GLN A 165 -24.50 6.93 19.95
N GLU A 166 -24.88 8.14 20.34
CA GLU A 166 -24.83 9.28 19.42
C GLU A 166 -23.39 9.62 19.05
N LEU A 167 -23.12 9.77 17.76
CA LEU A 167 -21.82 10.17 17.23
C LEU A 167 -21.80 11.66 16.88
N PHE A 168 -20.63 12.27 17.05
CA PHE A 168 -20.23 13.46 16.31
C PHE A 168 -19.28 12.97 15.21
N PHE A 169 -19.84 12.59 14.06
CA PHE A 169 -19.05 12.14 12.92
C PHE A 169 -18.63 13.35 12.08
N ALA A 170 -17.32 13.51 11.91
CA ALA A 170 -16.70 14.58 11.13
C ALA A 170 -15.64 14.01 10.17
N PRO A 171 -16.05 13.30 9.10
CA PRO A 171 -15.15 12.64 8.17
C PRO A 171 -14.49 13.61 7.20
N ASN A 172 -13.42 13.16 6.56
CA ASN A 172 -12.88 13.77 5.35
C ASN A 172 -13.70 13.34 4.11
N PHE A 173 -14.95 13.81 4.03
CA PHE A 173 -15.75 13.75 2.80
C PHE A 173 -15.36 14.88 1.85
N HIS A 174 -15.24 14.57 0.56
CA HIS A 174 -14.93 15.52 -0.49
C HIS A 174 -16.18 16.35 -0.86
N PRO A 175 -16.12 17.69 -0.83
CA PRO A 175 -17.23 18.55 -1.24
C PRO A 175 -17.72 18.22 -2.65
N GLY A 176 -19.01 17.91 -2.77
CA GLY A 176 -19.64 17.49 -4.03
C GLY A 176 -19.60 15.99 -4.33
N GLN A 177 -19.03 15.16 -3.44
CA GLN A 177 -19.09 13.69 -3.53
C GLN A 177 -19.82 13.09 -2.31
N GLY A 178 -19.27 13.27 -1.10
CA GLY A 178 -19.84 12.70 0.12
C GLY A 178 -21.13 13.37 0.60
N ASN A 179 -21.90 12.65 1.42
CA ASN A 179 -23.19 13.12 1.93
C ASN A 179 -23.01 14.03 3.18
N PHE A 180 -22.90 15.34 2.95
CA PHE A 180 -22.76 16.34 4.01
C PHE A 180 -24.01 16.51 4.90
N ASP A 181 -25.20 16.04 4.49
CA ASP A 181 -26.40 16.08 5.34
C ASP A 181 -26.35 15.05 6.47
N ALA A 182 -25.73 13.89 6.25
CA ALA A 182 -25.65 12.79 7.22
C ALA A 182 -24.66 13.04 8.39
N VAL A 183 -23.67 13.91 8.21
CA VAL A 183 -22.55 14.13 9.14
C VAL A 183 -22.80 15.32 10.09
N GLN A 184 -22.03 15.41 11.18
CA GLN A 184 -22.14 16.49 12.18
C GLN A 184 -21.09 17.59 11.98
N GLY A 185 -19.97 17.26 11.32
CA GLY A 185 -18.99 18.20 10.79
C GLY A 185 -18.23 17.57 9.63
N ALA A 186 -17.11 18.15 9.21
CA ALA A 186 -16.19 17.51 8.27
C ALA A 186 -14.74 17.98 8.47
N LEU A 187 -13.81 17.07 8.17
CA LEU A 187 -12.37 17.31 8.12
C LEU A 187 -11.95 17.66 6.69
N ASN A 188 -11.41 18.86 6.48
CA ASN A 188 -10.69 19.13 5.24
C ASN A 188 -9.24 18.65 5.39
N TRP A 189 -8.81 17.69 4.56
CA TRP A 189 -7.42 17.22 4.52
C TRP A 189 -6.48 18.14 3.72
N MET A 190 -7.02 19.10 2.97
CA MET A 190 -6.30 19.90 1.98
C MET A 190 -5.42 20.98 2.60
N ALA A 191 -4.42 20.57 3.40
CA ALA A 191 -3.57 21.45 4.20
C ALA A 191 -2.55 22.28 3.38
N TRP A 192 -2.36 21.96 2.09
CA TRP A 192 -1.38 22.59 1.20
C TRP A 192 -1.98 23.00 -0.15
N PRO A 193 -1.40 23.99 -0.85
CA PRO A 193 -1.75 24.30 -2.23
C PRO A 193 -1.50 23.12 -3.18
N ASN A 194 -2.45 22.82 -4.06
CA ASN A 194 -2.43 21.62 -4.90
C ASN A 194 -3.25 21.83 -6.20
N ASN A 195 -3.32 20.85 -7.09
CA ASN A 195 -4.05 20.92 -8.36
C ASN A 195 -5.52 20.44 -8.32
N GLY A 196 -6.08 20.16 -7.13
CA GLY A 196 -7.41 19.58 -6.94
C GLY A 196 -7.47 18.05 -7.01
N ASN A 197 -6.38 17.37 -7.37
CA ASN A 197 -6.29 15.90 -7.50
C ASN A 197 -5.25 15.30 -6.53
N ASN A 198 -5.04 15.97 -5.39
CA ASN A 198 -4.01 15.64 -4.39
C ASN A 198 -2.59 15.50 -5.00
N LYS A 199 -2.20 16.44 -5.87
CA LYS A 199 -0.86 16.58 -6.48
C LYS A 199 -0.42 18.03 -6.53
N ALA A 200 0.88 18.26 -6.71
CA ALA A 200 1.45 19.60 -6.82
C ALA A 200 0.70 20.46 -7.86
N PRO A 201 0.58 21.79 -7.66
CA PRO A 201 -0.07 22.69 -8.62
C PRO A 201 0.53 22.57 -10.02
N THR A 202 -0.33 22.62 -11.04
CA THR A 202 0.09 22.54 -12.46
C THR A 202 -0.36 23.79 -13.23
N ALA A 203 0.16 23.97 -14.46
CA ALA A 203 -0.18 25.11 -15.29
C ALA A 203 -1.70 25.15 -15.60
N GLY A 204 -2.42 26.05 -14.93
CA GLY A 204 -3.88 26.20 -15.03
C GLY A 204 -4.70 25.45 -13.97
N GLN A 205 -4.08 24.70 -13.06
CA GLN A 205 -4.76 24.03 -11.94
C GLN A 205 -4.01 24.29 -10.62
N THR A 206 -4.48 25.28 -9.88
CA THR A 206 -4.00 25.64 -8.54
C THR A 206 -5.20 25.94 -7.65
N LEU A 207 -5.29 25.27 -6.50
CA LEU A 207 -6.19 25.56 -5.39
C LEU A 207 -5.37 25.95 -4.17
N SER A 208 -5.75 27.04 -3.50
CA SER A 208 -5.21 27.39 -2.18
C SER A 208 -5.98 26.69 -1.06
N VAL A 209 -5.36 26.59 0.13
CA VAL A 209 -5.99 26.04 1.34
C VAL A 209 -7.30 26.79 1.66
N THR A 210 -7.32 28.11 1.48
CA THR A 210 -8.50 28.96 1.67
C THR A 210 -9.66 28.61 0.73
N GLN A 211 -9.38 28.23 -0.52
CA GLN A 211 -10.42 27.75 -1.44
C GLN A 211 -10.99 26.38 -0.99
N GLY A 212 -10.17 25.58 -0.30
CA GLY A 212 -10.64 24.40 0.43
C GLY A 212 -11.55 24.77 1.59
N ASP A 213 -11.17 25.74 2.42
CA ASP A 213 -12.04 26.25 3.50
C ASP A 213 -13.40 26.72 2.94
N GLU A 214 -13.41 27.50 1.86
CA GLU A 214 -14.64 27.96 1.19
C GLU A 214 -15.51 26.79 0.71
N ALA A 215 -14.90 25.78 0.07
CA ALA A 215 -15.62 24.60 -0.43
C ALA A 215 -16.25 23.78 0.71
N TYR A 216 -15.52 23.54 1.80
CA TYR A 216 -16.02 22.80 2.97
C TYR A 216 -17.07 23.58 3.75
N ASN A 217 -16.86 24.87 4.03
CA ASN A 217 -17.86 25.70 4.73
C ASN A 217 -19.17 25.80 3.92
N LYS A 218 -19.09 25.86 2.58
CA LYS A 218 -20.25 25.80 1.70
C LYS A 218 -20.96 24.45 1.75
N ALA A 219 -20.23 23.34 1.72
CA ALA A 219 -20.80 21.99 1.79
C ALA A 219 -21.42 21.68 3.17
N LEU A 220 -20.82 22.20 4.25
CA LEU A 220 -21.30 22.05 5.62
C LEU A 220 -22.54 22.90 5.95
N ASN A 221 -22.83 23.96 5.18
CA ASN A 221 -24.00 24.81 5.33
C ASN A 221 -24.24 25.28 6.79
N GLY A 222 -23.17 25.70 7.47
CA GLY A 222 -23.19 26.14 8.88
C GLY A 222 -22.94 25.06 9.93
N LYS A 223 -22.78 23.78 9.55
CA LYS A 223 -22.25 22.74 10.45
C LYS A 223 -20.76 22.99 10.79
N PRO A 224 -20.27 22.55 11.96
CA PRO A 224 -18.87 22.70 12.37
C PRO A 224 -17.84 22.18 11.35
N TYR A 225 -16.85 23.03 11.09
CA TYR A 225 -15.71 22.77 10.22
C TYR A 225 -14.45 22.44 11.04
N ILE A 226 -13.70 21.42 10.62
CA ILE A 226 -12.32 21.16 11.09
C ILE A 226 -11.35 21.65 10.02
N ALA A 227 -10.62 22.73 10.33
CA ALA A 227 -9.69 23.36 9.40
C ALA A 227 -8.29 22.72 9.48
N PRO A 228 -7.65 22.37 8.36
CA PRO A 228 -6.32 21.80 8.36
C PRO A 228 -5.24 22.86 8.59
N VAL A 229 -4.16 22.42 9.24
CA VAL A 229 -2.87 23.11 9.28
C VAL A 229 -1.76 22.07 9.16
N SER A 230 -0.79 22.30 8.27
CA SER A 230 0.40 21.46 8.13
C SER A 230 1.62 22.33 7.78
N PRO A 231 2.84 21.98 8.24
CA PRO A 231 4.01 22.83 8.01
C PRO A 231 4.71 22.60 6.67
N TRP A 232 4.69 21.37 6.16
CA TRP A 232 5.53 20.92 5.05
C TRP A 232 4.87 19.75 4.33
N PHE A 233 5.34 19.39 3.13
CA PHE A 233 5.05 18.09 2.52
C PHE A 233 6.22 17.67 1.61
N SER A 234 6.73 16.46 1.83
CA SER A 234 7.73 15.84 0.95
C SER A 234 7.69 14.32 1.11
N THR A 235 7.51 13.60 0.02
CA THR A 235 7.57 12.13 0.02
C THR A 235 8.41 11.62 -1.15
N HIS A 236 9.18 10.56 -0.93
CA HIS A 236 10.23 10.10 -1.85
C HIS A 236 10.44 8.58 -1.80
N PHE A 237 9.34 7.84 -1.73
CA PHE A 237 9.31 6.37 -1.71
C PHE A 237 9.53 5.79 -3.12
N GLY A 238 10.65 5.09 -3.32
CA GLY A 238 11.00 4.42 -4.57
C GLY A 238 10.42 2.99 -4.70
N SER A 239 11.16 2.12 -5.40
CA SER A 239 10.79 0.71 -5.61
C SER A 239 10.98 -0.18 -4.37
N GLU A 240 11.52 0.35 -3.27
CA GLU A 240 11.79 -0.39 -2.04
C GLU A 240 10.57 -0.62 -1.14
N VAL A 241 9.44 0.05 -1.42
CA VAL A 241 8.15 -0.14 -0.74
C VAL A 241 7.03 -0.46 -1.73
N SER A 242 5.94 -1.07 -1.25
CA SER A 242 4.75 -1.37 -2.06
C SER A 242 3.81 -0.18 -2.28
N TYR A 243 4.13 0.99 -1.73
CA TYR A 243 3.36 2.23 -1.77
C TYR A 243 4.22 3.39 -2.28
N SER A 244 4.84 3.21 -3.45
CA SER A 244 5.73 4.21 -4.05
C SER A 244 5.01 5.56 -4.27
N LYS A 245 5.68 6.65 -3.89
CA LYS A 245 5.12 8.01 -3.75
C LYS A 245 6.26 9.01 -3.95
N ASN A 246 6.13 10.01 -4.82
CA ASN A 246 7.25 10.95 -5.10
C ASN A 246 6.82 12.37 -5.53
N TRP A 247 6.42 13.22 -4.58
CA TRP A 247 6.07 14.63 -4.82
C TRP A 247 6.26 15.52 -3.58
N VAL A 248 6.13 16.82 -3.79
CA VAL A 248 6.07 17.86 -2.76
C VAL A 248 4.82 18.71 -2.92
N PHE A 249 4.40 19.43 -1.87
CA PHE A 249 3.47 20.56 -2.00
C PHE A 249 4.17 21.88 -1.61
N PRO A 250 3.80 23.03 -2.21
CA PRO A 250 4.34 24.34 -1.85
C PRO A 250 4.16 24.60 -0.35
N SER A 251 5.27 24.71 0.37
CA SER A 251 5.28 24.69 1.84
C SER A 251 6.03 25.87 2.48
N ASP A 252 7.11 26.36 1.87
CA ASP A 252 7.89 27.56 2.21
C ASP A 252 7.55 28.30 3.54
N LEU A 253 6.55 29.20 3.54
CA LEU A 253 6.06 29.92 4.75
C LEU A 253 4.65 29.49 5.22
N LEU A 254 4.10 28.43 4.61
CA LEU A 254 2.72 27.96 4.80
C LEU A 254 2.35 27.80 6.27
N TRP A 255 3.22 27.21 7.10
CA TRP A 255 2.95 27.04 8.53
C TRP A 255 2.60 28.36 9.25
N TYR A 256 3.38 29.41 8.99
CA TYR A 256 3.21 30.72 9.62
C TYR A 256 2.00 31.47 9.09
N ASP A 257 1.82 31.50 7.77
CA ASP A 257 0.69 32.20 7.16
C ASP A 257 -0.64 31.47 7.44
N ARG A 258 -0.65 30.14 7.43
CA ARG A 258 -1.83 29.34 7.76
C ARG A 258 -2.26 29.52 9.21
N TRP A 259 -1.34 29.57 10.18
CA TRP A 259 -1.73 29.88 11.56
C TRP A 259 -2.35 31.29 11.71
N ARG A 260 -1.95 32.26 10.88
CA ARG A 260 -2.59 33.59 10.82
C ARG A 260 -3.97 33.54 10.17
N GLU A 261 -4.15 32.73 9.12
CA GLU A 261 -5.47 32.45 8.51
C GLU A 261 -6.41 31.81 9.53
N ILE A 262 -5.97 30.79 10.28
CA ILE A 262 -6.77 30.13 11.33
C ILE A 262 -7.23 31.11 12.41
N LEU A 263 -6.39 32.07 12.81
CA LEU A 263 -6.79 33.12 13.74
C LEU A 263 -7.89 34.04 13.17
N ALA A 264 -7.88 34.31 11.86
CA ALA A 264 -8.87 35.15 11.19
C ALA A 264 -10.17 34.40 10.86
N LEU A 265 -10.07 33.15 10.38
CA LEU A 265 -11.19 32.26 10.08
C LEU A 265 -11.92 31.83 11.36
N GLY A 266 -11.17 31.60 12.44
CA GLY A 266 -11.71 31.26 13.75
C GLY A 266 -12.65 30.05 13.81
N PRO A 267 -12.34 28.92 13.12
CA PRO A 267 -13.22 27.76 13.02
C PRO A 267 -13.49 27.12 14.38
N ARG A 268 -14.48 26.22 14.48
CA ARG A 268 -14.76 25.48 15.72
C ARG A 268 -13.64 24.49 16.06
N PHE A 269 -13.08 23.84 15.04
CA PHE A 269 -12.00 22.87 15.21
C PHE A 269 -10.84 23.14 14.25
N VAL A 270 -9.66 22.74 14.67
CA VAL A 270 -8.42 22.75 13.87
C VAL A 270 -7.79 21.36 14.00
N GLU A 271 -7.29 20.80 12.91
CA GLU A 271 -6.49 19.56 12.96
C GLU A 271 -5.10 19.79 12.37
N ILE A 272 -4.09 19.49 13.17
CA ILE A 272 -2.69 19.53 12.75
C ILE A 272 -2.36 18.21 12.05
N ILE A 273 -2.05 18.29 10.77
CA ILE A 273 -1.66 17.16 9.91
C ILE A 273 -0.13 17.23 9.79
N THR A 274 0.66 16.50 10.57
CA THR A 274 0.37 15.39 11.50
C THR A 274 1.29 15.43 12.73
N TRP A 275 1.09 14.55 13.70
CA TRP A 275 2.06 14.30 14.77
C TRP A 275 3.31 13.56 14.28
N ASN A 276 3.13 12.44 13.58
CA ASN A 276 4.18 11.44 13.36
C ASN A 276 4.20 10.82 11.95
N ASP A 277 3.60 11.44 10.92
CA ASP A 277 3.80 10.95 9.55
C ASP A 277 5.16 11.44 9.02
N TYR A 278 6.15 10.56 9.16
CA TYR A 278 7.52 10.73 8.70
C TYR A 278 7.65 10.53 7.18
N GLY A 279 6.84 9.65 6.59
CA GLY A 279 6.84 9.31 5.16
C GLY A 279 6.43 10.44 4.23
N GLU A 280 5.54 11.32 4.67
CA GLU A 280 5.11 12.52 3.93
C GLU A 280 5.73 13.82 4.50
N SER A 281 6.70 13.68 5.42
CA SER A 281 7.53 14.74 5.99
C SER A 281 6.75 15.86 6.71
N HIS A 282 5.56 15.56 7.24
CA HIS A 282 4.67 16.56 7.85
C HIS A 282 4.36 16.31 9.34
N TYR A 283 5.22 15.55 10.00
CA TYR A 283 5.27 15.41 11.45
C TYR A 283 5.64 16.74 12.14
N VAL A 284 4.94 17.07 13.24
CA VAL A 284 5.35 18.12 14.21
C VAL A 284 5.86 17.54 15.54
N GLY A 285 5.69 16.24 15.75
CA GLY A 285 6.22 15.49 16.88
C GLY A 285 7.75 15.26 16.80
N PRO A 286 8.34 14.72 17.88
CA PRO A 286 9.78 14.48 17.94
C PRO A 286 10.16 13.17 17.24
N LEU A 287 11.30 13.14 16.54
CA LEU A 287 11.88 11.94 15.91
C LEU A 287 12.10 10.80 16.92
N SER A 288 12.33 11.15 18.19
CA SER A 288 12.52 10.23 19.31
C SER A 288 11.22 9.54 19.80
N SER A 289 10.06 9.97 19.29
CA SER A 289 8.77 9.29 19.50
C SER A 289 8.82 7.86 18.91
N PRO A 290 8.53 6.79 19.67
CA PRO A 290 8.73 5.42 19.19
C PRO A 290 7.87 5.08 17.96
N HIS A 291 8.52 4.61 16.89
CA HIS A 291 7.88 4.13 15.66
C HIS A 291 8.78 3.12 14.94
N THR A 292 8.23 2.37 13.99
CA THR A 292 8.95 1.57 13.00
C THR A 292 9.21 2.37 11.73
N ASP A 293 10.40 2.20 11.14
CA ASP A 293 10.74 2.74 9.83
C ASP A 293 9.82 2.19 8.73
N ASP A 294 9.12 3.08 8.03
CA ASP A 294 8.31 2.84 6.84
C ASP A 294 9.15 2.92 5.55
N GLY A 295 10.42 3.30 5.65
CA GLY A 295 11.31 3.62 4.54
C GLY A 295 11.72 5.10 4.50
N ALA A 296 11.12 5.97 5.31
CA ALA A 296 11.37 7.41 5.28
C ALA A 296 12.69 7.85 5.94
N SER A 297 13.32 6.98 6.75
CA SER A 297 14.55 7.32 7.50
C SER A 297 15.69 7.89 6.64
N LYS A 298 15.70 7.57 5.34
CA LYS A 298 16.60 8.13 4.31
C LYS A 298 16.58 9.66 4.24
N TRP A 299 15.39 10.27 4.39
CA TRP A 299 15.18 11.73 4.35
C TRP A 299 14.77 12.35 5.69
N VAL A 300 14.29 11.54 6.63
CA VAL A 300 13.84 11.95 7.97
C VAL A 300 15.00 11.98 8.99
N MET A 301 16.07 11.20 8.79
CA MET A 301 17.24 11.25 9.66
C MET A 301 17.85 12.65 9.71
N ASP A 302 18.18 13.08 10.93
CA ASP A 302 18.76 14.40 11.21
C ASP A 302 17.86 15.56 10.72
N MET A 303 16.53 15.38 10.70
CA MET A 303 15.51 16.39 10.38
C MET A 303 14.49 16.57 11.53
N PRO A 304 14.87 17.14 12.68
CA PRO A 304 13.93 17.41 13.76
C PRO A 304 12.93 18.52 13.36
N HIS A 305 11.64 18.33 13.64
CA HIS A 305 10.57 19.29 13.29
C HIS A 305 10.00 20.08 14.49
N ASN A 306 10.47 19.80 15.71
CA ASN A 306 9.99 20.39 16.97
C ASN A 306 9.79 21.92 16.96
N GLY A 307 10.61 22.66 16.19
CA GLY A 307 10.49 24.12 16.08
C GLY A 307 9.14 24.58 15.52
N TRP A 308 8.51 23.81 14.63
CA TRP A 308 7.18 24.14 14.12
C TRP A 308 6.10 24.01 15.20
N LEU A 309 6.15 22.96 16.03
CA LEU A 309 5.25 22.84 17.18
C LEU A 309 5.45 24.00 18.17
N ASP A 310 6.70 24.37 18.46
CA ASP A 310 7.02 25.50 19.33
C ASP A 310 6.54 26.85 18.76
N MET A 311 6.61 27.05 17.44
CA MET A 311 6.07 28.23 16.76
C MET A 311 4.54 28.31 16.87
N ALA A 312 3.84 27.16 16.87
CA ALA A 312 2.38 27.10 16.89
C ALA A 312 1.77 27.43 18.27
N LYS A 313 2.48 27.16 19.38
CA LYS A 313 1.98 27.37 20.76
C LYS A 313 1.26 28.71 21.00
N PRO A 314 1.83 29.89 20.68
CA PRO A 314 1.14 31.17 20.88
C PRO A 314 -0.07 31.37 19.93
N PHE A 315 -0.07 30.75 18.74
CA PHE A 315 -1.24 30.76 17.84
C PHE A 315 -2.36 29.87 18.38
N ILE A 316 -2.06 28.66 18.86
CA ILE A 316 -3.02 27.74 19.49
C ILE A 316 -3.68 28.40 20.70
N ALA A 317 -2.90 29.06 21.56
CA ALA A 317 -3.42 29.77 22.73
C ALA A 317 -4.32 30.96 22.35
N ALA A 318 -3.96 31.76 21.34
CA ALA A 318 -4.79 32.86 20.84
C ALA A 318 -6.09 32.35 20.19
N TYR A 319 -5.99 31.30 19.37
CA TYR A 319 -7.12 30.63 18.72
C TYR A 319 -8.16 30.19 19.75
N LYS A 320 -7.75 29.46 20.80
CA LYS A 320 -8.62 28.96 21.86
C LYS A 320 -9.19 30.06 22.76
N ALA A 321 -8.46 31.17 22.94
CA ALA A 321 -8.94 32.35 23.66
C ALA A 321 -9.93 33.23 22.87
N GLY A 322 -10.17 32.93 21.59
CA GLY A 322 -11.11 33.67 20.74
C GLY A 322 -10.51 34.87 20.00
N VAL A 323 -9.18 35.06 20.00
CA VAL A 323 -8.55 36.33 19.60
C VAL A 323 -7.61 36.20 18.39
N THR A 324 -7.52 37.27 17.60
CA THR A 324 -6.77 37.33 16.33
C THR A 324 -5.28 37.70 16.47
N VAL A 325 -4.80 37.92 17.70
CA VAL A 325 -3.44 38.44 17.98
C VAL A 325 -2.70 37.54 18.96
N ALA A 326 -1.61 36.93 18.50
CA ALA A 326 -0.81 35.96 19.27
C ALA A 326 0.20 36.58 20.25
N LEU A 327 0.53 37.87 20.12
CA LEU A 327 1.54 38.57 20.95
C LEU A 327 1.39 38.34 22.47
N PRO A 328 0.19 38.43 23.09
CA PRO A 328 0.03 38.21 24.54
C PRO A 328 0.36 36.79 25.01
N TYR A 329 0.44 35.82 24.08
CA TYR A 329 0.67 34.40 24.38
C TYR A 329 2.12 33.97 24.16
N ILE A 330 2.99 34.88 23.69
CA ILE A 330 4.43 34.64 23.55
C ILE A 330 5.07 34.59 24.95
N GLN A 331 5.19 33.40 25.53
CA GLN A 331 5.78 33.21 26.87
C GLN A 331 7.30 33.33 26.86
N GLU A 332 7.95 32.89 25.80
CA GLU A 332 9.41 32.92 25.60
C GLU A 332 9.71 33.65 24.28
N GLU A 333 10.78 34.46 24.23
CA GLU A 333 11.25 34.98 22.95
C GLU A 333 12.03 33.88 22.22
N LYS A 334 11.66 33.58 20.96
CA LYS A 334 12.28 32.52 20.16
C LYS A 334 12.55 32.97 18.73
N LEU A 335 13.47 32.29 18.08
CA LEU A 335 13.65 32.31 16.63
C LEU A 335 13.53 30.88 16.11
N ILE A 336 12.59 30.62 15.21
CA ILE A 336 12.43 29.32 14.55
C ILE A 336 12.89 29.49 13.11
N TYR A 337 13.64 28.53 12.57
CA TYR A 337 14.16 28.58 11.21
C TYR A 337 14.10 27.22 10.53
N TRP A 338 13.91 27.20 9.20
CA TRP A 338 13.92 25.97 8.42
C TRP A 338 14.37 26.18 6.97
N TYR A 339 14.85 25.09 6.36
CA TYR A 339 15.35 25.02 4.99
C TYR A 339 15.53 23.56 4.55
N ARG A 340 15.56 23.31 3.23
CA ARG A 340 16.02 22.02 2.68
C ARG A 340 17.54 21.90 2.81
N PRO A 341 18.10 20.68 2.97
CA PRO A 341 19.54 20.48 3.14
C PRO A 341 20.34 20.75 1.86
N THR A 342 19.66 20.81 0.72
CA THR A 342 20.24 20.96 -0.62
C THR A 342 19.38 21.92 -1.46
N LYS A 343 19.98 22.49 -2.50
CA LYS A 343 19.26 23.26 -3.53
C LYS A 343 18.37 22.36 -4.37
N LYS A 344 17.19 22.85 -4.75
CA LYS A 344 16.18 22.06 -5.47
C LYS A 344 16.68 21.55 -6.83
N ASP A 345 17.56 22.31 -7.48
CA ASP A 345 18.11 22.00 -8.80
C ASP A 345 19.46 21.25 -8.75
N LEU A 346 19.89 20.80 -7.55
CA LEU A 346 20.93 19.78 -7.42
C LEU A 346 20.54 18.54 -8.25
N ASN A 347 21.51 17.84 -8.84
CA ASN A 347 21.28 16.61 -9.59
C ASN A 347 21.79 15.39 -8.82
N CYS A 348 20.89 14.44 -8.58
CA CYS A 348 21.15 13.16 -7.92
C CYS A 348 20.80 11.96 -8.83
N ASP A 349 20.53 12.19 -10.13
CA ASP A 349 19.95 11.23 -11.08
C ASP A 349 20.70 9.88 -11.13
N ALA A 350 22.03 9.94 -11.02
CA ALA A 350 22.89 8.76 -11.06
C ALA A 350 22.75 7.85 -9.82
N THR A 351 22.34 8.41 -8.67
CA THR A 351 22.34 7.75 -7.35
C THR A 351 20.97 7.61 -6.71
N ASP A 352 19.98 8.35 -7.21
CA ASP A 352 18.64 8.45 -6.62
C ASP A 352 17.79 7.16 -6.80
N THR A 353 16.92 6.86 -5.83
CA THR A 353 16.10 5.63 -5.79
C THR A 353 14.87 5.67 -6.70
N THR A 354 14.39 6.85 -7.05
CA THR A 354 13.15 7.07 -7.84
C THR A 354 13.39 7.24 -9.34
N MET A 355 14.65 7.28 -9.76
CA MET A 355 15.06 7.36 -11.17
C MET A 355 14.90 6.06 -11.96
N GLN A 356 14.82 4.91 -11.28
CA GLN A 356 14.96 3.58 -11.87
C GLN A 356 14.17 2.52 -11.07
N GLY A 357 13.98 1.35 -11.66
CA GLY A 357 13.23 0.24 -11.07
C GLY A 357 11.79 0.19 -11.58
N ASN A 358 10.95 -0.56 -10.88
CA ASN A 358 9.53 -0.76 -11.22
C ASN A 358 8.66 -0.44 -9.99
N PRO A 359 8.58 0.84 -9.58
CA PRO A 359 7.85 1.27 -8.39
C PRO A 359 6.34 1.07 -8.56
N ASN A 360 5.64 0.77 -7.47
CA ASN A 360 4.20 0.54 -7.55
C ASN A 360 3.45 1.88 -7.70
N ASN A 361 2.94 2.14 -8.90
CA ASN A 361 2.16 3.34 -9.21
C ASN A 361 0.65 3.07 -9.36
N SER A 362 0.11 2.01 -8.75
CA SER A 362 -1.33 1.69 -8.80
C SER A 362 -2.24 2.83 -8.28
N SER A 363 -1.68 3.73 -7.47
CA SER A 363 -2.36 4.90 -6.90
C SER A 363 -2.15 6.21 -7.67
N GLY A 364 -1.37 6.21 -8.76
CA GLY A 364 -1.03 7.44 -9.51
C GLY A 364 -0.20 8.46 -8.72
N ASN A 365 0.45 8.02 -7.65
CA ASN A 365 1.19 8.86 -6.69
C ASN A 365 2.71 8.84 -6.90
N PHE A 366 3.23 7.94 -7.73
CA PHE A 366 4.64 7.89 -8.07
C PHE A 366 4.95 8.65 -9.37
N PHE A 367 6.01 9.45 -9.33
CA PHE A 367 6.59 10.14 -10.48
C PHE A 367 8.07 9.76 -10.56
N ALA A 368 8.59 9.45 -11.75
CA ALA A 368 9.98 9.06 -11.89
C ALA A 368 10.92 10.29 -11.88
N GLY A 369 12.01 10.21 -11.10
CA GLY A 369 13.01 11.26 -10.97
C GLY A 369 12.78 12.24 -9.82
N ARG A 370 13.23 13.50 -9.94
CA ARG A 370 13.10 14.47 -8.84
C ARG A 370 11.61 14.64 -8.44
N PRO A 371 11.26 14.72 -7.13
CA PRO A 371 9.87 14.82 -6.67
C PRO A 371 9.01 15.79 -7.48
N ASN A 372 7.83 15.34 -7.91
CA ASN A 372 6.93 16.18 -8.70
C ASN A 372 6.55 17.47 -7.94
N GLY A 373 6.63 18.61 -8.62
CA GLY A 373 6.38 19.93 -8.03
C GLY A 373 7.59 20.58 -7.35
N HIS A 374 8.79 19.99 -7.40
CA HIS A 374 10.00 20.56 -6.81
C HIS A 374 10.28 22.00 -7.23
N GLU A 375 9.87 22.38 -8.44
CA GLU A 375 10.03 23.69 -9.04
C GLU A 375 9.33 24.78 -8.22
N SER A 376 8.23 24.44 -7.55
CA SER A 376 7.41 25.36 -6.74
C SER A 376 8.04 25.77 -5.41
N MET A 377 9.03 25.01 -4.92
CA MET A 377 9.70 25.25 -3.64
C MET A 377 10.77 26.35 -3.80
N ALA A 378 10.86 27.31 -2.90
CA ALA A 378 11.92 28.32 -2.96
C ALA A 378 13.25 27.80 -2.37
N ASP A 379 14.39 28.12 -3.02
CA ASP A 379 15.74 27.90 -2.48
C ASP A 379 16.08 29.03 -1.47
N GLU A 380 15.40 28.99 -0.32
CA GLU A 380 15.50 29.99 0.73
C GLU A 380 15.67 29.36 2.13
N VAL A 381 16.20 30.16 3.04
CA VAL A 381 16.19 29.95 4.49
C VAL A 381 15.05 30.79 5.06
N PHE A 382 14.08 30.10 5.65
CA PHE A 382 12.90 30.71 6.28
C PHE A 382 13.15 30.93 7.76
N VAL A 383 12.73 32.08 8.30
CA VAL A 383 12.96 32.45 9.70
C VAL A 383 11.73 33.15 10.27
N VAL A 384 11.21 32.66 11.39
CA VAL A 384 10.10 33.26 12.13
C VAL A 384 10.57 33.65 13.53
N SER A 385 10.41 34.93 13.88
CA SER A 385 10.71 35.45 15.22
C SER A 385 9.45 35.57 16.06
N LEU A 386 9.50 35.11 17.31
CA LEU A 386 8.48 35.27 18.35
C LEU A 386 9.07 36.24 19.37
N LEU A 387 8.59 37.48 19.40
CA LEU A 387 9.20 38.57 20.16
C LEU A 387 8.18 39.32 21.03
N LYS A 388 8.55 39.62 22.27
CA LYS A 388 7.81 40.48 23.20
C LYS A 388 8.06 41.97 22.96
N SER A 389 9.12 42.31 22.24
CA SER A 389 9.51 43.68 21.91
C SER A 389 10.28 43.70 20.59
N ALA A 390 10.27 44.80 19.86
CA ALA A 390 11.00 44.90 18.60
C ALA A 390 12.49 44.57 18.77
N ALA A 391 13.08 43.95 17.75
CA ALA A 391 14.47 43.54 17.69
C ALA A 391 14.93 43.49 16.22
N ARG A 392 16.17 43.06 15.99
CA ARG A 392 16.76 42.93 14.66
C ARG A 392 17.25 41.51 14.44
N VAL A 393 16.68 40.83 13.45
CA VAL A 393 17.04 39.46 13.05
C VAL A 393 18.13 39.52 11.99
N THR A 394 19.27 38.90 12.28
CA THR A 394 20.39 38.70 11.35
C THR A 394 20.48 37.23 10.99
N VAL A 395 20.66 36.94 9.70
CA VAL A 395 20.75 35.59 9.15
C VAL A 395 21.96 35.53 8.24
N GLN A 396 22.90 34.64 8.55
CA GLN A 396 24.00 34.25 7.66
C GLN A 396 23.66 32.91 7.01
N SER A 397 23.62 32.86 5.68
CA SER A 397 23.44 31.66 4.87
C SER A 397 24.66 31.44 3.99
N GLY A 398 25.57 30.56 4.42
CA GLY A 398 26.90 30.45 3.82
C GLY A 398 27.67 31.77 3.90
N ASP A 399 28.16 32.25 2.75
CA ASP A 399 28.83 33.56 2.64
C ASP A 399 27.86 34.76 2.56
N GLN A 400 26.55 34.52 2.39
CA GLN A 400 25.55 35.57 2.32
C GLN A 400 25.06 35.97 3.72
N SER A 401 24.75 37.25 3.92
CA SER A 401 24.19 37.75 5.18
C SER A 401 23.09 38.77 4.89
N ALA A 402 21.98 38.66 5.63
CA ALA A 402 20.84 39.55 5.55
C ALA A 402 20.36 39.94 6.96
N THR A 403 19.80 41.13 7.08
CA THR A 403 19.43 41.72 8.38
C THR A 403 18.14 42.50 8.26
N PHE A 404 17.20 42.24 9.17
CA PHE A 404 15.83 42.76 9.13
C PHE A 404 15.42 43.27 10.50
N ASP A 405 14.71 44.40 10.55
CA ASP A 405 14.04 44.83 11.78
C ASP A 405 12.71 44.06 11.93
N ALA A 406 12.52 43.43 13.09
CA ALA A 406 11.39 42.58 13.42
C ALA A 406 10.54 43.25 14.53
N PRO A 407 9.21 43.37 14.36
CA PRO A 407 8.32 43.98 15.35
C PRO A 407 8.13 43.08 16.58
N ALA A 408 7.50 43.63 17.63
CA ALA A 408 6.90 42.80 18.66
C ALA A 408 5.73 41.98 18.06
N GLY A 409 5.63 40.70 18.40
CA GLY A 409 4.65 39.76 17.88
C GLY A 409 5.34 38.57 17.22
N ILE A 410 4.74 38.08 16.14
CA ILE A 410 5.29 36.98 15.33
C ILE A 410 5.51 37.51 13.92
N SER A 411 6.73 37.40 13.38
CA SER A 411 7.06 37.86 12.02
C SER A 411 7.96 36.88 11.27
N ALA A 412 7.66 36.67 9.99
CA ALA A 412 8.42 35.82 9.09
C ALA A 412 9.33 36.63 8.15
N HIS A 413 10.51 36.09 7.87
CA HIS A 413 11.51 36.60 6.94
C HIS A 413 12.07 35.44 6.10
N ARG A 414 12.63 35.78 4.92
CA ARG A 414 13.24 34.84 3.97
C ARG A 414 14.59 35.35 3.51
N VAL A 415 15.54 34.45 3.27
CA VAL A 415 16.90 34.76 2.80
C VAL A 415 17.30 33.76 1.72
N PRO A 416 17.95 34.15 0.61
CA PRO A 416 18.40 33.20 -0.40
C PRO A 416 19.36 32.14 0.17
N MET A 417 19.23 30.91 -0.32
CA MET A 417 20.00 29.77 0.18
C MET A 417 21.48 29.80 -0.27
N GLY A 418 22.38 30.01 0.69
CA GLY A 418 23.82 29.81 0.55
C GLY A 418 24.28 28.45 1.09
N VAL A 419 25.19 27.80 0.35
CA VAL A 419 25.85 26.55 0.75
C VAL A 419 26.78 26.80 1.96
N GLY A 420 26.87 25.84 2.86
CA GLY A 420 27.66 25.90 4.09
C GLY A 420 26.83 26.22 5.33
N LYS A 421 27.46 26.96 6.26
CA LYS A 421 26.95 27.21 7.61
C LYS A 421 25.75 28.16 7.62
N GLN A 422 24.72 27.80 8.37
CA GLN A 422 23.55 28.65 8.61
C GLN A 422 23.62 29.19 10.04
N LYS A 423 23.67 30.52 10.22
CA LYS A 423 23.76 31.17 11.54
C LYS A 423 22.70 32.23 11.69
N PHE A 424 22.26 32.44 12.92
CA PHE A 424 21.16 33.33 13.24
C PHE A 424 21.48 34.13 14.51
N ALA A 425 21.06 35.39 14.54
CA ALA A 425 21.09 36.23 15.72
C ALA A 425 19.83 37.10 15.78
N VAL A 426 19.34 37.36 16.98
CA VAL A 426 18.33 38.37 17.28
C VAL A 426 18.99 39.37 18.21
N SER A 427 19.11 40.62 17.76
CA SER A 427 19.81 41.69 18.47
C SER A 427 18.86 42.79 18.91
N ARG A 428 19.06 43.32 20.12
CA ARG A 428 18.30 44.44 20.69
C ARG A 428 19.29 45.36 21.39
N ASN A 429 19.23 46.67 21.11
CA ASN A 429 20.16 47.67 21.64
C ASN A 429 21.66 47.35 21.42
N GLY A 430 21.99 46.66 20.32
CA GLY A 430 23.38 46.25 20.01
C GLY A 430 23.91 45.06 20.82
N GLN A 431 23.04 44.29 21.47
CA GLN A 431 23.36 43.02 22.14
C GLN A 431 22.52 41.89 21.55
N ASP A 432 23.13 40.72 21.32
CA ASP A 432 22.40 39.52 20.91
C ASP A 432 21.63 38.95 22.10
N ILE A 433 20.29 38.90 21.99
CA ILE A 433 19.41 38.27 22.98
C ILE A 433 19.17 36.78 22.68
N LEU A 434 19.35 36.39 21.41
CA LEU A 434 19.37 35.01 20.93
C LEU A 434 20.45 34.94 19.85
N SER A 435 21.32 33.93 19.87
CA SER A 435 22.21 33.64 18.74
C SER A 435 22.59 32.16 18.68
N GLY A 436 23.00 31.69 17.50
CA GLY A 436 23.44 30.32 17.30
C GLY A 436 23.78 29.96 15.86
N THR A 437 24.38 28.79 15.69
CA THR A 437 24.62 28.15 14.39
C THR A 437 23.78 26.89 14.32
N SER A 438 23.21 26.60 13.14
CA SER A 438 22.47 25.36 12.93
C SER A 438 23.37 24.12 12.99
N LEU A 439 22.79 22.97 13.34
CA LEU A 439 23.49 21.70 13.37
C LEU A 439 23.58 21.01 12.00
N LYS A 440 22.80 21.46 11.02
CA LYS A 440 22.82 20.94 9.64
C LYS A 440 23.26 22.03 8.66
N ASP A 441 24.45 21.89 8.09
CA ASP A 441 24.90 22.77 6.99
C ASP A 441 24.11 22.46 5.70
N ILE A 442 23.97 23.44 4.82
CA ILE A 442 23.38 23.27 3.49
C ILE A 442 24.48 22.83 2.53
N VAL A 443 24.25 21.80 1.72
CA VAL A 443 25.29 21.17 0.89
C VAL A 443 24.92 21.12 -0.60
N ASP A 444 25.95 21.00 -1.43
CA ASP A 444 25.90 20.79 -2.88
C ASP A 444 26.11 19.32 -3.26
N THR A 445 25.90 18.40 -2.32
CA THR A 445 26.06 16.96 -2.48
C THR A 445 24.81 16.19 -2.06
N CYS A 446 24.51 15.09 -2.76
CA CYS A 446 23.32 14.29 -2.53
C CYS A 446 23.46 13.46 -1.24
N ILE A 447 22.87 13.94 -0.14
CA ILE A 447 22.77 13.19 1.12
C ILE A 447 22.05 11.86 0.86
N CYS A 448 22.62 10.75 1.32
CA CYS A 448 22.16 9.38 1.01
C CYS A 448 22.09 9.05 -0.50
N GLY A 449 22.63 9.90 -1.39
CA GLY A 449 22.51 9.78 -2.84
C GLY A 449 21.14 10.19 -3.43
N ILE A 450 20.23 10.78 -2.64
CA ILE A 450 18.82 11.00 -3.04
C ILE A 450 18.39 12.47 -3.06
N TYR A 451 17.25 12.73 -3.70
CA TYR A 451 16.51 13.98 -3.67
C TYR A 451 15.77 14.21 -2.34
N ASN A 452 16.52 14.54 -1.28
CA ASN A 452 15.92 14.92 0.01
C ASN A 452 15.26 16.31 -0.04
N PHE A 453 13.93 16.35 -0.14
CA PHE A 453 13.09 17.55 -0.07
C PHE A 453 12.44 17.81 1.30
N ASN A 454 12.77 17.01 2.33
CA ASN A 454 12.41 17.30 3.71
C ASN A 454 13.18 18.54 4.23
N ALA A 455 12.64 19.21 5.24
CA ALA A 455 13.26 20.38 5.85
C ALA A 455 14.04 20.00 7.12
N TYR A 456 15.14 20.70 7.39
CA TYR A 456 15.67 20.79 8.74
C TYR A 456 14.98 21.95 9.47
N VAL A 457 14.50 21.74 10.70
CA VAL A 457 13.91 22.81 11.54
C VAL A 457 14.73 22.99 12.81
N GLY A 458 15.12 24.23 13.10
CA GLY A 458 15.86 24.59 14.31
C GLY A 458 15.20 25.72 15.09
N THR A 459 15.63 25.88 16.34
CA THR A 459 15.19 26.96 17.23
C THR A 459 16.37 27.68 17.88
N LEU A 460 16.19 28.95 18.20
CA LEU A 460 16.93 29.67 19.23
C LEU A 460 15.96 30.09 20.35
N PRO A 461 16.27 29.88 21.64
CA PRO A 461 17.44 29.16 22.15
C PRO A 461 17.54 27.73 21.61
N ALA A 462 18.77 27.25 21.42
CA ALA A 462 19.01 25.91 20.91
C ALA A 462 18.57 24.87 21.97
N PRO A 463 17.92 23.76 21.57
CA PRO A 463 17.58 22.69 22.51
C PRO A 463 18.84 22.10 23.15
N THR A 464 18.74 21.72 24.43
CA THR A 464 19.85 21.11 25.19
C THR A 464 20.13 19.65 24.78
N THR A 465 19.24 19.05 23.98
CA THR A 465 19.34 17.70 23.43
C THR A 465 19.04 17.71 21.93
N ILE A 466 19.73 16.83 21.19
CA ILE A 466 19.47 16.62 19.76
C ILE A 466 18.42 15.51 19.63
N ASP A 467 17.25 15.86 19.08
CA ASP A 467 16.18 14.91 18.78
C ASP A 467 16.54 14.03 17.57
N ARG A 468 16.27 12.71 17.66
CA ARG A 468 16.73 11.69 16.70
C ARG A 468 15.80 10.49 16.66
N LEU A 469 15.80 9.81 15.51
CA LEU A 469 15.12 8.53 15.31
C LEU A 469 15.64 7.48 16.31
N GLN A 470 14.71 6.69 16.86
CA GLN A 470 15.02 5.50 17.64
C GLN A 470 15.57 4.37 16.73
N PRO A 471 16.26 3.34 17.25
CA PRO A 471 16.82 2.25 16.43
C PRO A 471 15.82 1.56 15.48
N ALA A 472 14.55 1.44 15.87
CA ALA A 472 13.48 0.89 15.03
C ALA A 472 13.10 1.80 13.85
N GLY A 473 13.33 3.11 13.97
CA GLY A 473 13.17 4.13 12.92
C GLY A 473 14.34 4.19 11.93
N TYR A 474 15.29 3.23 11.97
CA TYR A 474 16.38 3.09 10.99
C TYR A 474 16.35 1.75 10.23
N ALA A 475 15.32 0.90 10.45
CA ALA A 475 15.29 -0.49 9.96
C ALA A 475 15.27 -0.63 8.42
N MET A 476 14.89 0.42 7.69
CA MET A 476 14.83 0.48 6.23
C MET A 476 15.82 1.47 5.61
N LEU A 477 16.69 2.10 6.40
CA LEU A 477 17.60 3.17 5.96
C LEU A 477 18.43 2.82 4.72
N SER A 478 18.99 1.61 4.66
CA SER A 478 19.82 1.15 3.53
C SER A 478 19.02 0.51 2.39
N GLN A 479 17.71 0.34 2.53
CA GLN A 479 16.87 -0.34 1.53
C GLN A 479 16.57 0.61 0.36
N GLY A 480 16.80 0.16 -0.87
CA GLY A 480 16.65 0.98 -2.09
C GLY A 480 17.82 1.92 -2.39
N LEU A 481 18.53 2.46 -1.38
CA LEU A 481 19.66 3.37 -1.57
C LEU A 481 20.77 2.77 -2.45
N LYS A 482 21.24 3.54 -3.44
CA LYS A 482 22.39 3.16 -4.29
C LYS A 482 23.74 3.57 -3.68
N VAL A 483 23.73 4.48 -2.70
CA VAL A 483 24.91 5.01 -2.02
C VAL A 483 24.64 5.07 -0.51
N SER A 484 25.58 4.61 0.31
CA SER A 484 25.47 4.69 1.77
C SER A 484 25.48 6.15 2.24
N GLY A 485 24.43 6.57 2.95
CA GLY A 485 24.40 7.86 3.63
C GLY A 485 25.24 7.88 4.91
N PRO A 486 25.71 9.06 5.36
CA PRO A 486 26.21 9.24 6.72
C PRO A 486 25.06 9.13 7.74
N THR A 487 25.36 8.80 9.00
CA THR A 487 24.35 8.76 10.07
C THR A 487 24.70 9.70 11.22
N ASN A 488 23.68 10.22 11.91
CA ASN A 488 23.81 11.08 13.10
C ASN A 488 24.70 12.34 12.89
N THR A 489 24.56 12.99 11.72
CA THR A 489 25.39 14.11 11.26
C THR A 489 25.34 15.35 12.15
N LEU A 490 24.27 15.55 12.93
CA LEU A 490 24.07 16.73 13.79
C LEU A 490 25.03 16.80 14.99
N ASN A 491 25.83 15.74 15.25
CA ASN A 491 26.65 15.61 16.46
C ASN A 491 27.94 16.48 16.47
N GLY A 492 28.09 17.43 15.53
CA GLY A 492 29.31 18.23 15.30
C GLY A 492 29.69 19.26 16.37
N GLY A 493 29.03 19.27 17.54
CA GLY A 493 29.30 20.24 18.61
C GLY A 493 28.71 19.88 19.97
N THR A 494 29.52 19.23 20.82
CA THR A 494 29.41 19.24 22.30
C THR A 494 28.01 19.10 22.92
N ALA A 495 27.31 17.99 22.64
CA ALA A 495 26.28 17.45 23.54
C ALA A 495 26.85 16.24 24.29
N LYS A 496 26.56 16.07 25.59
CA LYS A 496 27.04 14.92 26.37
C LYS A 496 26.17 13.70 26.11
N GLU A 497 26.79 12.62 25.63
CA GLU A 497 26.14 11.32 25.51
C GLU A 497 25.91 10.69 26.90
N PHE A 498 24.76 10.02 27.08
CA PHE A 498 24.54 9.10 28.19
C PHE A 498 25.01 7.70 27.77
N PRO A 499 25.95 7.05 28.48
CA PRO A 499 26.53 5.79 28.05
C PRO A 499 25.62 4.60 28.40
N TYR A 500 24.88 4.08 27.42
CA TYR A 500 24.24 2.76 27.51
C TYR A 500 24.83 1.77 26.50
N LEU A 501 25.78 0.98 27.00
CA LEU A 501 26.17 -0.35 26.49
C LEU A 501 26.55 -0.48 25.01
N VAL A 502 27.62 0.22 24.61
CA VAL A 502 28.50 -0.25 23.52
C VAL A 502 29.81 -0.76 24.13
N ASN A 503 29.85 -2.03 24.51
CA ASN A 503 31.08 -2.83 24.67
C ASN A 503 30.77 -4.29 25.08
N ASN A 504 30.89 -5.23 24.14
CA ASN A 504 31.37 -6.61 24.38
C ASN A 504 31.43 -7.42 23.08
N LEU A 505 32.39 -7.09 22.22
CA LEU A 505 32.74 -7.90 21.04
C LEU A 505 34.17 -7.57 20.61
N LEU A 506 35.15 -8.35 21.08
CA LEU A 506 36.48 -8.63 20.48
C LEU A 506 37.47 -9.20 21.53
N THR A 507 37.42 -10.52 21.78
CA THR A 507 38.62 -11.37 22.05
C THR A 507 38.24 -12.85 22.13
N LEU A 508 38.58 -13.63 21.09
CA LEU A 508 39.28 -14.93 21.14
C LEU A 508 39.06 -15.72 19.83
N SER A 509 40.11 -16.41 19.40
CA SER A 509 40.18 -17.24 18.19
C SER A 509 40.30 -18.73 18.56
N PRO A 510 40.41 -19.66 17.60
CA PRO A 510 39.40 -19.95 16.59
C PRO A 510 38.95 -21.43 16.65
N GLY A 511 37.68 -21.70 16.37
CA GLY A 511 37.21 -23.03 16.00
C GLY A 511 36.08 -23.61 16.85
N ILE A 512 34.89 -23.66 16.27
CA ILE A 512 33.87 -24.72 16.37
C ILE A 512 33.08 -24.65 15.05
N GLY A 513 32.77 -25.80 14.45
CA GLY A 513 32.23 -25.87 13.08
C GLY A 513 30.72 -25.68 12.98
N GLU A 514 30.28 -25.23 11.79
CA GLU A 514 28.91 -25.31 11.24
C GLU A 514 27.75 -25.34 12.26
N ARG A 515 27.44 -24.19 12.88
CA ARG A 515 26.13 -23.97 13.52
C ARG A 515 25.73 -22.53 13.83
N ASP A 516 25.91 -21.59 12.91
CA ASP A 516 25.14 -20.33 12.92
C ASP A 516 25.01 -19.68 11.54
N TRP A 517 23.93 -20.03 10.83
CA TRP A 517 23.46 -19.38 9.58
C TRP A 517 21.93 -19.48 9.51
N GLY A 518 21.24 -18.90 10.50
CA GLY A 518 19.78 -19.02 10.66
C GLY A 518 18.95 -18.22 9.66
N LEU A 519 19.40 -17.01 9.30
CA LEU A 519 18.61 -15.93 8.68
C LEU A 519 18.21 -16.12 7.20
N ILE A 520 18.21 -17.35 6.68
CA ILE A 520 17.53 -17.71 5.42
C ILE A 520 16.70 -19.00 5.60
N ARG A 521 16.05 -19.15 6.77
CA ARG A 521 15.13 -20.26 7.06
C ARG A 521 13.70 -19.85 7.40
N ASP A 522 13.41 -18.57 7.66
CA ASP A 522 12.22 -18.21 8.42
C ASP A 522 10.87 -18.28 7.68
N ASN A 523 10.90 -18.53 6.36
CA ASN A 523 9.71 -18.91 5.59
C ASN A 523 9.54 -20.44 5.39
N LYS A 524 10.47 -21.28 5.87
CA LYS A 524 10.37 -22.75 5.78
C LYS A 524 9.48 -23.28 6.93
N PRO A 525 8.34 -23.95 6.63
CA PRO A 525 7.59 -24.70 7.63
C PRO A 525 8.45 -25.64 8.48
N SER A 526 8.11 -25.71 9.77
CA SER A 526 8.71 -26.65 10.72
C SER A 526 8.70 -28.10 10.17
N PRO A 527 9.79 -28.88 10.32
CA PRO A 527 9.84 -30.25 9.83
C PRO A 527 8.69 -31.10 10.37
N LEU A 528 8.06 -31.88 9.49
CA LEU A 528 6.99 -32.80 9.90
C LEU A 528 7.51 -33.74 11.01
N PRO A 529 6.73 -33.97 12.09
CA PRO A 529 7.14 -34.86 13.15
C PRO A 529 7.36 -36.26 12.57
N ARG A 530 8.50 -36.88 12.88
CA ARG A 530 8.81 -38.24 12.42
C ARG A 530 7.69 -39.20 12.82
N PRO A 531 7.30 -40.16 11.97
CA PRO A 531 6.34 -41.19 12.34
C PRO A 531 6.74 -41.84 13.66
N ARG A 532 5.84 -41.85 14.65
CA ARG A 532 6.06 -42.61 15.87
C ARG A 532 6.10 -44.08 15.49
N HIS A 533 7.21 -44.76 15.76
CA HIS A 533 7.27 -46.22 15.64
C HIS A 533 6.14 -46.81 16.49
N HIS A 534 5.19 -47.49 15.84
CA HIS A 534 4.16 -48.23 16.54
C HIS A 534 4.82 -49.39 17.29
N SER A 535 4.74 -49.37 18.63
CA SER A 535 5.08 -50.53 19.45
C SER A 535 4.00 -51.61 19.22
N PRO A 536 4.35 -52.87 18.95
CA PRO A 536 3.46 -53.84 18.30
C PRO A 536 2.43 -54.51 19.24
N HIS A 537 1.92 -53.81 20.26
CA HIS A 537 0.99 -54.35 21.26
C HIS A 537 -0.16 -53.40 21.65
N THR A 538 -1.07 -53.16 20.71
CA THR A 538 -2.46 -52.76 21.01
C THR A 538 -3.39 -53.52 20.06
N PRO A 539 -4.50 -54.12 20.50
CA PRO A 539 -5.41 -54.83 19.59
C PRO A 539 -5.98 -53.90 18.50
N GLN A 540 -6.15 -54.42 17.29
CA GLN A 540 -6.85 -53.69 16.23
C GLN A 540 -8.30 -53.48 16.65
N ALA A 541 -8.69 -52.23 16.89
CA ALA A 541 -10.09 -51.85 16.85
C ALA A 541 -10.59 -52.08 15.42
N GLN A 542 -11.60 -52.94 15.26
CA GLN A 542 -12.28 -53.10 13.98
C GLN A 542 -12.85 -51.74 13.54
N PRO A 543 -12.83 -51.39 12.24
CA PRO A 543 -13.56 -50.22 11.76
C PRO A 543 -15.04 -50.38 12.09
N GLN A 544 -15.55 -49.61 13.05
CA GLN A 544 -16.97 -49.62 13.36
C GLN A 544 -17.73 -49.12 12.11
N PRO A 545 -18.81 -49.79 11.67
CA PRO A 545 -19.68 -49.27 10.63
C PRO A 545 -20.26 -47.94 11.13
N GLN A 546 -19.86 -46.87 10.45
CA GLN A 546 -20.07 -45.50 10.87
C GLN A 546 -21.57 -45.17 10.96
N LEU A 547 -22.03 -44.64 12.09
CA LEU A 547 -23.37 -44.05 12.20
C LEU A 547 -23.44 -42.72 11.45
N GLN A 548 -23.39 -42.80 10.12
CA GLN A 548 -23.67 -41.68 9.23
C GLN A 548 -25.17 -41.32 9.26
N CYS A 549 -25.48 -40.14 8.72
CA CYS A 549 -26.85 -39.68 8.48
C CYS A 549 -27.69 -40.76 7.77
N ALA A 550 -28.81 -41.16 8.36
CA ALA A 550 -29.68 -42.26 7.91
C ALA A 550 -30.37 -42.05 6.54
N LEU A 551 -30.11 -40.91 5.89
CA LEU A 551 -30.44 -40.63 4.48
C LEU A 551 -29.37 -41.16 3.52
N LEU A 552 -28.09 -40.94 3.81
CA LEU A 552 -26.99 -41.33 2.90
C LEU A 552 -26.84 -42.85 2.81
N THR A 553 -27.02 -43.57 3.92
CA THR A 553 -26.93 -45.04 3.98
C THR A 553 -28.06 -45.77 3.25
N ARG A 554 -29.05 -45.05 2.71
CA ARG A 554 -30.15 -45.58 1.89
C ARG A 554 -29.94 -45.41 0.38
N LEU A 555 -28.87 -44.75 -0.04
CA LEU A 555 -28.56 -44.45 -1.44
C LEU A 555 -27.55 -45.46 -2.00
N SER A 556 -27.63 -45.74 -3.30
CA SER A 556 -26.68 -46.65 -3.96
C SER A 556 -25.27 -46.05 -3.99
N PRO A 557 -24.19 -46.86 -4.11
CA PRO A 557 -22.82 -46.35 -4.17
C PRO A 557 -22.60 -45.29 -5.26
N GLU A 558 -23.29 -45.43 -6.39
CA GLU A 558 -23.21 -44.52 -7.54
C GLU A 558 -23.83 -43.16 -7.20
N LEU A 559 -25.02 -43.15 -6.59
CA LEU A 559 -25.68 -41.93 -6.13
C LEU A 559 -24.88 -41.24 -5.02
N ARG A 560 -24.27 -42.00 -4.11
CA ARG A 560 -23.40 -41.46 -3.05
C ARG A 560 -22.13 -40.85 -3.65
N LEU A 561 -21.51 -41.49 -4.64
CA LEU A 561 -20.37 -40.93 -5.38
C LEU A 561 -20.74 -39.65 -6.14
N ILE A 562 -21.91 -39.58 -6.78
CA ILE A 562 -22.41 -38.35 -7.44
C ILE A 562 -22.59 -37.23 -6.41
N ILE A 563 -23.20 -37.51 -5.26
CA ILE A 563 -23.36 -36.53 -4.17
C ILE A 563 -22.00 -36.07 -3.63
N TRP A 564 -21.03 -36.98 -3.48
CA TRP A 564 -19.68 -36.61 -3.05
C TRP A 564 -18.91 -35.82 -4.12
N GLU A 565 -19.10 -36.11 -5.40
CA GLU A 565 -18.49 -35.35 -6.51
C GLU A 565 -19.09 -33.94 -6.58
N MET A 566 -20.39 -33.78 -6.37
CA MET A 566 -21.05 -32.46 -6.23
C MET A 566 -20.63 -31.69 -4.96
N ALA A 567 -20.28 -32.37 -3.88
CA ALA A 567 -19.93 -31.74 -2.61
C ALA A 567 -18.42 -31.44 -2.45
N LEU A 568 -17.54 -32.20 -3.11
CA LEU A 568 -16.08 -32.19 -2.88
C LEU A 568 -15.25 -32.06 -4.16
N GLY A 569 -15.88 -32.05 -5.35
CA GLY A 569 -15.20 -31.99 -6.65
C GLY A 569 -15.51 -30.72 -7.44
N GLY A 570 -14.76 -30.49 -8.52
CA GLY A 570 -14.90 -29.33 -9.41
C GLY A 570 -14.40 -28.00 -8.82
N GLN A 571 -13.79 -28.02 -7.64
CA GLN A 571 -13.36 -26.85 -6.90
C GLN A 571 -11.94 -26.41 -7.27
N ARG A 572 -11.70 -25.10 -7.28
CA ARG A 572 -10.37 -24.51 -7.30
C ARG A 572 -9.94 -24.21 -5.86
N LEU A 573 -8.85 -24.83 -5.41
CA LEU A 573 -8.37 -24.83 -4.02
C LEU A 573 -7.08 -24.01 -3.94
N HIS A 574 -7.16 -22.85 -3.29
CA HIS A 574 -6.01 -22.00 -3.02
C HIS A 574 -5.23 -22.55 -1.82
N ILE A 575 -3.99 -23.00 -2.03
CA ILE A 575 -3.12 -23.53 -0.98
C ILE A 575 -2.30 -22.39 -0.38
N ILE A 576 -2.53 -22.12 0.91
CA ILE A 576 -2.01 -20.95 1.62
C ILE A 576 -1.22 -21.34 2.88
N GLN A 577 -0.27 -20.50 3.27
CA GLN A 577 0.40 -20.59 4.57
C GLN A 577 -0.46 -19.89 5.65
N ARG A 578 -0.72 -20.59 6.75
CA ARG A 578 -1.41 -20.10 7.94
C ARG A 578 -0.40 -19.84 9.07
N SER A 579 -0.86 -19.19 10.14
CA SER A 579 -0.07 -18.90 11.34
C SER A 579 0.60 -20.17 11.92
N GLY A 580 1.79 -19.99 12.50
CA GLY A 580 2.66 -21.12 12.88
C GLY A 580 3.26 -21.89 11.70
N GLN A 581 3.38 -21.25 10.53
CA GLN A 581 3.92 -21.80 9.28
C GLN A 581 3.22 -23.06 8.75
N ARG A 582 1.97 -23.34 9.13
CA ARG A 582 1.23 -24.54 8.68
C ARG A 582 0.60 -24.32 7.30
N LEU A 583 0.59 -25.33 6.44
CA LEU A 583 -0.21 -25.29 5.21
C LEU A 583 -1.71 -25.42 5.54
N GLY A 584 -2.54 -24.78 4.73
CA GLY A 584 -3.99 -24.92 4.71
C GLY A 584 -4.56 -24.54 3.34
N HIS A 585 -5.88 -24.55 3.18
CA HIS A 585 -6.54 -24.22 1.92
C HIS A 585 -7.69 -23.20 2.09
N VAL A 586 -8.15 -22.64 0.97
CA VAL A 586 -9.40 -21.88 0.80
C VAL A 586 -10.06 -22.33 -0.51
N ILE A 587 -11.38 -22.45 -0.54
CA ILE A 587 -12.16 -22.80 -1.75
C ILE A 587 -12.48 -21.53 -2.51
N CYS A 588 -12.17 -21.49 -3.81
CA CYS A 588 -12.50 -20.37 -4.70
C CYS A 588 -14.00 -20.35 -5.05
N PRO A 589 -14.72 -19.21 -4.93
CA PRO A 589 -16.14 -19.10 -5.25
C PRO A 589 -16.41 -18.81 -6.74
N LEU A 590 -15.38 -18.68 -7.60
CA LEU A 590 -15.58 -18.42 -9.03
C LEU A 590 -16.01 -19.67 -9.83
N GLY A 591 -15.69 -20.87 -9.33
CA GLY A 591 -15.68 -22.07 -10.16
C GLY A 591 -14.55 -22.06 -11.20
N HIS A 592 -14.69 -22.86 -12.25
CA HIS A 592 -13.85 -22.85 -13.44
C HIS A 592 -14.48 -22.00 -14.55
N GLY A 593 -13.67 -21.25 -15.31
CA GLY A 593 -14.02 -20.80 -16.67
C GLY A 593 -14.21 -19.29 -16.92
N HIS A 594 -14.47 -18.46 -15.90
CA HIS A 594 -14.80 -17.04 -16.13
C HIS A 594 -13.60 -16.08 -16.18
N ASP A 595 -12.86 -16.13 -17.30
CA ASP A 595 -12.07 -15.01 -17.83
C ASP A 595 -12.71 -14.59 -19.18
N ALA A 596 -13.52 -13.52 -19.22
CA ALA A 596 -14.31 -13.14 -20.42
C ALA A 596 -14.25 -11.62 -20.71
N GLU A 597 -14.05 -11.26 -21.98
CA GLU A 597 -13.85 -9.87 -22.41
C GLU A 597 -15.16 -9.04 -22.53
N PRO A 598 -15.10 -7.71 -22.33
CA PRO A 598 -16.24 -6.81 -22.55
C PRO A 598 -16.34 -6.35 -24.01
N GLY A 599 -17.26 -6.93 -24.80
CA GLY A 599 -17.37 -6.67 -26.24
C GLY A 599 -18.79 -6.43 -26.80
N ALA A 600 -18.98 -5.25 -27.41
CA ALA A 600 -20.03 -4.88 -28.38
C ALA A 600 -21.50 -4.72 -27.93
N ASP A 601 -22.22 -3.86 -28.67
CA ASP A 601 -23.59 -3.41 -28.45
C ASP A 601 -24.59 -4.08 -29.41
N SER A 602 -25.77 -4.45 -28.90
CA SER A 602 -27.00 -4.53 -29.71
C SER A 602 -28.25 -4.46 -28.81
N GLY A 603 -29.12 -3.49 -29.07
CA GLY A 603 -30.28 -3.23 -28.22
C GLY A 603 -31.55 -4.00 -28.61
N SER A 604 -32.30 -4.47 -27.60
CA SER A 604 -33.73 -4.83 -27.72
C SER A 604 -34.44 -4.77 -26.38
N ARG A 605 -35.54 -4.02 -26.29
CA ARG A 605 -36.46 -3.98 -25.13
C ARG A 605 -37.79 -4.66 -25.47
N PRO A 606 -38.26 -5.57 -24.61
CA PRO A 606 -39.70 -5.67 -24.31
C PRO A 606 -40.05 -4.93 -23.00
N ARG A 607 -41.34 -4.96 -22.61
CA ARG A 607 -41.89 -4.35 -21.39
C ARG A 607 -42.45 -5.42 -20.45
N LEU A 608 -42.56 -5.02 -19.17
CA LEU A 608 -43.52 -5.46 -18.13
C LEU A 608 -44.32 -6.76 -18.36
N ASP A 609 -44.34 -7.62 -17.34
CA ASP A 609 -45.43 -7.50 -16.36
C ASP A 609 -45.07 -8.06 -14.96
N SER A 610 -45.98 -7.89 -14.00
CA SER A 610 -45.75 -8.00 -12.56
C SER A 610 -45.76 -9.43 -11.98
N TYR A 611 -44.96 -9.70 -10.94
CA TYR A 611 -45.47 -9.98 -9.58
C TYR A 611 -44.33 -9.89 -8.52
N ASN A 612 -44.68 -9.59 -7.28
CA ASN A 612 -43.71 -9.41 -6.18
C ASN A 612 -43.30 -10.74 -5.54
N GLN A 613 -42.01 -11.09 -5.55
CA GLN A 613 -41.43 -12.01 -4.57
C GLN A 613 -39.91 -11.80 -4.39
N THR A 614 -39.39 -12.29 -3.26
CA THR A 614 -38.13 -11.81 -2.65
C THR A 614 -36.86 -12.56 -3.03
N ALA A 615 -35.79 -11.78 -3.16
CA ALA A 615 -34.36 -12.14 -2.97
C ALA A 615 -33.55 -12.79 -4.11
N ARG A 616 -32.30 -12.31 -4.21
CA ARG A 616 -31.14 -12.77 -5.03
C ARG A 616 -31.13 -12.36 -6.51
N GLY A 617 -29.91 -12.18 -7.04
CA GLY A 617 -29.61 -11.48 -8.29
C GLY A 617 -28.39 -10.54 -8.13
N THR A 618 -27.24 -10.96 -7.59
CA THR A 618 -26.14 -11.69 -8.28
C THR A 618 -25.67 -11.03 -9.59
N GLY A 619 -24.70 -10.13 -9.47
CA GLY A 619 -23.74 -9.78 -10.51
C GLY A 619 -22.32 -9.87 -9.92
N HIS A 620 -21.60 -10.94 -10.24
CA HIS A 620 -20.33 -11.37 -9.61
C HIS A 620 -19.73 -12.49 -10.49
N PRO A 621 -18.44 -12.89 -10.34
CA PRO A 621 -17.50 -12.45 -9.30
C PRO A 621 -16.07 -12.11 -9.76
N PHE A 622 -15.28 -11.47 -8.87
CA PHE A 622 -13.82 -11.34 -8.97
C PHE A 622 -13.15 -12.19 -7.88
N CYS A 623 -11.96 -12.75 -8.13
CA CYS A 623 -11.14 -13.38 -7.09
C CYS A 623 -9.65 -13.41 -7.48
N GLU A 624 -8.85 -12.59 -6.81
CA GLU A 624 -7.39 -12.63 -6.86
C GLU A 624 -6.87 -13.38 -5.61
N ILE A 625 -7.12 -14.69 -5.55
CA ILE A 625 -7.07 -15.48 -4.29
C ILE A 625 -8.06 -14.90 -3.25
N CYS A 626 -9.10 -14.25 -3.77
CA CYS A 626 -10.33 -13.86 -3.10
C CYS A 626 -10.08 -12.86 -1.96
N HIS A 627 -9.60 -11.68 -2.34
CA HIS A 627 -9.49 -10.47 -1.50
C HIS A 627 -8.72 -10.65 -0.17
N GLY A 628 -7.75 -11.58 -0.12
CA GLY A 628 -6.77 -11.65 0.98
C GLY A 628 -7.13 -12.56 2.15
N ALA A 629 -8.05 -13.52 1.95
CA ALA A 629 -8.34 -14.65 2.87
C ALA A 629 -8.80 -14.31 4.31
N GLY A 630 -9.01 -13.04 4.64
CA GLY A 630 -9.91 -12.62 5.72
C GLY A 630 -11.38 -12.77 5.29
N ILE A 631 -11.83 -13.98 4.94
CA ILE A 631 -13.21 -14.23 4.45
C ILE A 631 -13.97 -15.21 5.34
N ALA A 632 -15.20 -14.81 5.67
CA ALA A 632 -16.14 -15.59 6.45
C ALA A 632 -16.83 -16.68 5.59
N GLN A 633 -16.36 -17.91 5.75
CA GLN A 633 -17.27 -19.04 5.95
C GLN A 633 -16.96 -19.68 7.31
N PRO A 634 -17.90 -20.41 7.94
CA PRO A 634 -17.61 -21.11 9.18
C PRO A 634 -16.54 -22.17 8.93
N VAL A 635 -15.30 -21.84 9.26
CA VAL A 635 -14.22 -22.80 9.43
C VAL A 635 -14.66 -23.71 10.57
N LYS A 636 -15.19 -24.88 10.23
CA LYS A 636 -15.16 -26.01 11.17
C LYS A 636 -13.70 -26.18 11.55
N GLU A 637 -13.43 -26.06 12.84
CA GLU A 637 -12.08 -26.16 13.37
C GLU A 637 -11.45 -27.49 12.96
N GLY A 638 -10.12 -27.53 12.99
CA GLY A 638 -9.34 -28.72 12.69
C GLY A 638 -9.42 -29.79 13.78
N ASP A 639 -10.63 -30.16 14.18
CA ASP A 639 -10.92 -31.53 14.57
C ASP A 639 -10.31 -32.46 13.50
N SER A 640 -9.65 -33.50 13.97
CA SER A 640 -8.94 -34.44 13.10
C SER A 640 -9.88 -34.98 12.02
N TRP A 641 -9.46 -34.97 10.75
CA TRP A 641 -10.06 -35.78 9.68
C TRP A 641 -9.79 -37.30 9.87
N GLY A 642 -9.76 -37.74 11.12
CA GLY A 642 -9.61 -39.13 11.51
C GLY A 642 -10.90 -39.89 11.27
N VAL A 643 -10.83 -40.90 10.41
CA VAL A 643 -11.78 -42.02 10.34
C VAL A 643 -13.23 -41.57 10.03
N GLY A 644 -13.44 -40.97 8.83
CA GLY A 644 -14.75 -40.45 8.43
C GLY A 644 -15.25 -40.74 7.01
N PHE A 645 -14.40 -40.67 5.97
CA PHE A 645 -14.88 -40.70 4.57
C PHE A 645 -13.88 -41.33 3.58
N THR A 646 -13.55 -42.61 3.79
CA THR A 646 -12.62 -43.37 2.91
C THR A 646 -13.13 -43.55 1.48
N GLU A 647 -14.43 -43.52 1.23
CA GLU A 647 -14.98 -43.77 -0.11
C GLU A 647 -14.81 -42.59 -1.09
N CYS A 648 -14.77 -41.34 -0.60
CA CYS A 648 -14.76 -40.15 -1.44
C CYS A 648 -13.46 -39.33 -1.37
N ILE A 649 -12.51 -39.67 -0.48
CA ILE A 649 -11.22 -38.98 -0.36
C ILE A 649 -10.44 -38.92 -1.69
N HIS A 650 -10.63 -39.90 -2.58
CA HIS A 650 -10.03 -39.91 -3.90
C HIS A 650 -10.51 -38.75 -4.80
N LEU A 651 -11.76 -38.29 -4.64
CA LEU A 651 -12.33 -37.18 -5.44
C LEU A 651 -11.64 -35.85 -5.12
N LEU A 652 -11.33 -35.60 -3.84
CA LEU A 652 -10.68 -34.37 -3.36
C LEU A 652 -9.39 -34.05 -4.13
N TYR A 653 -8.61 -35.07 -4.50
CA TYR A 653 -7.39 -34.92 -5.28
C TYR A 653 -7.61 -35.10 -6.79
N ALA A 654 -8.54 -35.96 -7.19
CA ALA A 654 -8.77 -36.35 -8.57
C ALA A 654 -9.65 -35.40 -9.41
N THR A 655 -10.38 -34.48 -8.78
CA THR A 655 -11.43 -33.66 -9.42
C THR A 655 -11.32 -32.15 -9.15
N ASN A 656 -10.30 -31.72 -8.42
CA ASN A 656 -10.07 -30.32 -8.04
C ASN A 656 -8.78 -29.76 -8.66
N THR A 657 -8.72 -28.44 -8.79
CA THR A 657 -7.54 -27.69 -9.23
C THR A 657 -6.84 -27.08 -8.04
N PHE A 658 -5.54 -27.35 -7.90
CA PHE A 658 -4.74 -26.86 -6.78
C PHE A 658 -3.92 -25.65 -7.21
N GLU A 659 -4.29 -24.46 -6.71
CA GLU A 659 -3.58 -23.21 -6.95
C GLU A 659 -2.58 -22.95 -5.81
N PHE A 660 -1.36 -22.54 -6.16
CA PHE A 660 -0.32 -22.19 -5.20
C PHE A 660 0.26 -20.80 -5.51
N SER A 661 -0.05 -19.83 -4.65
CA SER A 661 0.47 -18.46 -4.68
C SER A 661 1.94 -18.35 -4.30
N ILE A 662 2.45 -19.35 -3.58
CA ILE A 662 3.85 -19.45 -3.15
C ILE A 662 4.38 -20.82 -3.62
N PRO A 663 5.23 -20.87 -4.66
CA PRO A 663 5.51 -22.11 -5.39
C PRO A 663 6.13 -23.24 -4.55
N TRP A 664 6.99 -22.93 -3.57
CA TRP A 664 7.55 -23.94 -2.69
C TRP A 664 6.49 -24.65 -1.82
N SER A 665 5.26 -24.14 -1.73
CA SER A 665 4.16 -24.83 -1.03
C SER A 665 3.85 -26.21 -1.65
N LEU A 666 4.07 -26.40 -2.95
CA LEU A 666 3.86 -27.70 -3.64
C LEU A 666 4.79 -28.81 -3.09
N PRO A 667 6.14 -28.67 -3.08
CA PRO A 667 7.03 -29.67 -2.49
C PRO A 667 6.86 -29.86 -0.97
N TYR A 668 6.18 -28.94 -0.26
CA TYR A 668 5.86 -29.11 1.17
C TYR A 668 4.50 -29.76 1.40
N LEU A 669 3.57 -29.64 0.45
CA LEU A 669 2.32 -30.39 0.45
C LEU A 669 2.56 -31.87 0.12
N GLN A 670 3.49 -32.17 -0.80
CA GLN A 670 3.84 -33.52 -1.23
C GLN A 670 4.03 -34.55 -0.08
N PRO A 671 4.87 -34.32 0.95
CA PRO A 671 5.04 -35.26 2.06
C PRO A 671 3.88 -35.30 3.07
N THR A 672 2.82 -34.49 2.89
CA THR A 672 1.61 -34.52 3.75
C THR A 672 0.45 -35.33 3.16
N ILE A 673 0.53 -35.66 1.87
CA ILE A 673 -0.48 -36.44 1.15
C ILE A 673 0.07 -37.87 0.98
N PRO A 674 -0.68 -38.94 1.34
CA PRO A 674 -0.26 -40.31 1.08
C PRO A 674 0.00 -40.57 -0.41
N PRO A 675 1.05 -41.34 -0.80
CA PRO A 675 1.45 -41.48 -2.19
C PRO A 675 0.35 -41.93 -3.16
N GLU A 676 -0.58 -42.78 -2.68
CA GLU A 676 -1.74 -43.27 -3.40
C GLU A 676 -2.76 -42.17 -3.77
N TYR A 677 -2.76 -41.04 -3.05
CA TYR A 677 -3.60 -39.87 -3.34
C TYR A 677 -2.80 -38.75 -4.02
N TRP A 678 -1.51 -38.60 -3.74
CA TRP A 678 -0.62 -37.68 -4.47
C TRP A 678 -0.61 -38.01 -5.97
N GLY A 679 -0.57 -39.31 -6.31
CA GLY A 679 -0.68 -39.80 -7.68
C GLY A 679 -2.01 -39.53 -8.39
N LEU A 680 -3.02 -38.95 -7.72
CA LEU A 680 -4.32 -38.63 -8.31
C LEU A 680 -4.47 -37.18 -8.77
N ILE A 681 -3.59 -36.26 -8.36
CA ILE A 681 -3.74 -34.82 -8.65
C ILE A 681 -3.66 -34.56 -10.17
N ARG A 682 -4.68 -33.87 -10.71
CA ARG A 682 -4.87 -33.69 -12.16
C ARG A 682 -4.72 -32.27 -12.68
N ALA A 683 -4.86 -31.26 -11.83
CA ALA A 683 -4.77 -29.86 -12.24
C ALA A 683 -4.01 -29.04 -11.18
N VAL A 684 -2.99 -28.33 -11.62
CA VAL A 684 -2.16 -27.46 -10.77
C VAL A 684 -2.01 -26.10 -11.43
N GLU A 685 -2.16 -25.04 -10.65
CA GLU A 685 -1.88 -23.66 -11.05
C GLU A 685 -0.76 -23.13 -10.14
N LEU A 686 0.30 -22.58 -10.72
CA LEU A 686 1.35 -21.88 -9.99
C LEU A 686 1.33 -20.40 -10.36
N ARG A 687 1.01 -19.53 -9.40
CA ARG A 687 1.22 -18.08 -9.53
C ARG A 687 2.63 -17.77 -9.04
N TRP A 688 3.54 -17.49 -9.97
CA TRP A 688 4.94 -17.24 -9.64
C TRP A 688 5.21 -15.73 -9.54
N SER A 689 5.71 -15.29 -8.39
CA SER A 689 6.29 -13.95 -8.21
C SER A 689 7.70 -14.08 -7.61
N PHE A 690 8.68 -13.44 -8.23
CA PHE A 690 10.02 -13.29 -7.65
C PHE A 690 10.12 -11.97 -6.90
N ARG A 691 10.75 -11.99 -5.72
CA ARG A 691 11.39 -10.81 -5.14
C ARG A 691 12.87 -10.80 -5.55
N GLY A 692 13.15 -10.45 -6.80
CA GLY A 692 14.51 -10.26 -7.33
C GLY A 692 14.87 -11.09 -8.57
N HIS A 693 16.17 -11.14 -8.88
CA HIS A 693 16.72 -11.75 -10.09
C HIS A 693 16.69 -13.28 -10.10
N TRP A 694 16.56 -13.87 -11.29
CA TRP A 694 16.66 -15.31 -11.51
C TRP A 694 18.07 -15.79 -11.92
N LEU A 695 18.81 -14.96 -12.67
CA LEU A 695 20.01 -15.42 -13.37
C LEU A 695 21.31 -15.30 -12.56
N PRO A 696 22.34 -16.11 -12.89
CA PRO A 696 23.67 -16.00 -12.30
C PRO A 696 24.22 -14.58 -12.38
N THR A 697 24.63 -14.06 -11.22
CA THR A 697 25.15 -12.69 -11.07
C THR A 697 26.53 -12.72 -10.41
N LYS A 698 27.34 -11.71 -10.70
CA LYS A 698 28.67 -11.51 -10.10
C LYS A 698 28.62 -10.76 -8.77
N ASP A 699 27.45 -10.22 -8.41
CA ASP A 699 27.16 -9.66 -7.09
C ASP A 699 27.03 -10.80 -6.08
N PRO A 700 27.93 -10.92 -5.07
CA PRO A 700 27.95 -12.05 -4.15
C PRO A 700 26.75 -12.07 -3.19
N VAL A 701 26.10 -10.93 -2.95
CA VAL A 701 24.89 -10.85 -2.11
C VAL A 701 23.69 -11.32 -2.91
N ARG A 702 23.48 -10.78 -4.13
CA ARG A 702 22.41 -11.25 -5.03
C ARG A 702 22.60 -12.72 -5.41
N ALA A 703 23.82 -13.22 -5.52
CA ALA A 703 24.08 -14.64 -5.80
C ALA A 703 23.50 -15.59 -4.73
N ILE A 704 23.41 -15.16 -3.47
CA ILE A 704 22.76 -15.93 -2.39
C ILE A 704 21.24 -15.99 -2.60
N TYR A 705 20.60 -14.85 -2.90
CA TYR A 705 19.16 -14.80 -3.21
C TYR A 705 18.80 -15.57 -4.48
N VAL A 706 19.60 -15.41 -5.54
CA VAL A 706 19.51 -16.15 -6.81
C VAL A 706 19.63 -17.66 -6.57
N SER A 707 20.62 -18.13 -5.80
CA SER A 707 20.81 -19.56 -5.54
C SER A 707 19.72 -20.15 -4.64
N ALA A 708 19.23 -19.41 -3.64
CA ALA A 708 18.11 -19.83 -2.81
C ALA A 708 16.79 -19.94 -3.60
N GLY A 709 16.45 -18.94 -4.42
CA GLY A 709 15.29 -18.99 -5.32
C GLY A 709 15.42 -20.08 -6.38
N ARG A 710 16.64 -20.29 -6.92
CA ARG A 710 16.93 -21.35 -7.89
C ARG A 710 16.77 -22.75 -7.33
N ALA A 711 17.22 -23.00 -6.11
CA ALA A 711 16.95 -24.28 -5.44
C ALA A 711 15.45 -24.54 -5.28
N GLN A 712 14.66 -23.52 -4.92
CA GLN A 712 13.21 -23.65 -4.71
C GLN A 712 12.43 -23.92 -6.01
N TRP A 713 12.77 -23.26 -7.13
CA TRP A 713 12.15 -23.56 -8.43
C TRP A 713 12.51 -24.97 -8.90
N LEU A 714 13.79 -25.36 -8.81
CA LEU A 714 14.25 -26.70 -9.20
C LEU A 714 13.55 -27.82 -8.41
N GLU A 715 13.25 -27.58 -7.12
CA GLU A 715 12.47 -28.52 -6.30
C GLU A 715 10.99 -28.55 -6.73
N THR A 716 10.38 -27.39 -6.96
CA THR A 716 8.97 -27.29 -7.39
C THR A 716 8.75 -27.97 -8.75
N CYS A 717 9.66 -27.78 -9.71
CA CYS A 717 9.66 -28.46 -11.00
C CYS A 717 9.90 -29.98 -10.88
N ARG A 718 10.56 -30.44 -9.82
CA ARG A 718 10.71 -31.88 -9.54
C ARG A 718 9.40 -32.46 -9.01
N SER A 719 8.72 -31.78 -8.08
CA SER A 719 7.40 -32.19 -7.59
C SER A 719 6.34 -32.23 -8.70
N LEU A 720 6.30 -31.22 -9.59
CA LEU A 720 5.42 -31.23 -10.77
C LEU A 720 5.67 -32.47 -11.66
N LYS A 721 6.94 -32.77 -11.96
CA LYS A 721 7.32 -33.95 -12.76
C LYS A 721 7.18 -35.29 -12.02
N GLN A 722 6.67 -35.28 -10.78
CA GLN A 722 6.32 -36.45 -9.98
C GLN A 722 4.80 -36.60 -9.78
N LEU A 723 3.97 -35.91 -10.59
CA LEU A 723 2.52 -36.07 -10.62
C LEU A 723 2.10 -36.93 -11.84
N PRO A 724 1.99 -38.27 -11.70
CA PRO A 724 1.78 -39.19 -12.83
C PRO A 724 0.40 -39.11 -13.51
N ALA A 725 -0.52 -38.32 -12.95
CA ALA A 725 -1.87 -38.09 -13.48
C ALA A 725 -2.17 -36.62 -13.81
N LEU A 726 -1.15 -35.74 -13.80
CA LEU A 726 -1.30 -34.31 -14.08
C LEU A 726 -1.74 -34.11 -15.53
N ARG A 727 -2.85 -33.40 -15.73
CA ARG A 727 -3.47 -33.15 -17.04
C ARG A 727 -3.43 -31.69 -17.45
N SER A 728 -3.66 -30.81 -16.49
CA SER A 728 -3.60 -29.35 -16.67
C SER A 728 -2.52 -28.76 -15.77
N PHE A 729 -1.67 -27.93 -16.35
CA PHE A 729 -0.70 -27.11 -15.62
C PHE A 729 -0.73 -25.67 -16.16
N VAL A 730 -1.01 -24.71 -15.27
CA VAL A 730 -0.97 -23.28 -15.60
C VAL A 730 0.15 -22.61 -14.79
N LEU A 731 1.06 -21.94 -15.47
CA LEU A 731 2.06 -21.06 -14.85
C LEU A 731 1.71 -19.60 -15.13
N ILE A 732 1.44 -18.84 -14.08
CA ILE A 732 1.07 -17.42 -14.17
C ILE A 732 2.27 -16.56 -13.76
N LEU A 733 2.81 -15.79 -14.71
CA LEU A 733 3.87 -14.80 -14.50
C LEU A 733 3.26 -13.40 -14.55
N GLY A 734 3.20 -12.72 -13.40
CA GLY A 734 2.74 -11.34 -13.31
C GLY A 734 3.83 -10.32 -13.66
N SER A 735 3.43 -9.05 -13.74
CA SER A 735 4.30 -7.88 -14.00
C SER A 735 5.60 -7.84 -13.16
N SER A 736 5.64 -8.47 -11.98
CA SER A 736 6.88 -8.68 -11.20
C SER A 736 8.08 -9.30 -11.97
N TRP A 737 7.85 -9.94 -13.13
CA TRP A 737 8.91 -10.47 -14.01
C TRP A 737 9.86 -9.40 -14.58
N PHE A 738 9.46 -8.12 -14.58
CA PHE A 738 10.13 -6.94 -15.20
C PHE A 738 11.63 -6.70 -14.89
N SER A 739 12.29 -7.53 -14.09
CA SER A 739 13.74 -7.45 -13.80
C SER A 739 14.62 -8.24 -14.77
N GLU A 740 14.05 -9.09 -15.64
CA GLU A 740 14.79 -9.91 -16.61
C GLU A 740 14.21 -9.77 -18.03
N PRO A 741 15.02 -9.38 -19.04
CA PRO A 741 14.67 -9.44 -20.46
C PRO A 741 14.05 -10.78 -20.91
N VAL A 742 13.10 -10.71 -21.84
CA VAL A 742 12.16 -11.81 -22.13
C VAL A 742 12.81 -13.03 -22.79
N GLU A 743 13.93 -12.85 -23.48
CA GLU A 743 14.75 -13.93 -24.07
C GLU A 743 15.23 -14.93 -23.00
N LYS A 744 15.32 -14.46 -21.74
CA LYS A 744 15.72 -15.24 -20.57
C LYS A 744 14.62 -16.12 -20.00
N LEU A 745 13.36 -15.90 -20.39
CA LEU A 745 12.21 -16.75 -20.03
C LEU A 745 12.47 -18.21 -20.43
N SER A 746 13.10 -18.42 -21.58
CA SER A 746 13.55 -19.73 -22.06
C SER A 746 14.50 -20.47 -21.09
N MET A 747 15.36 -19.74 -20.36
CA MET A 747 16.27 -20.29 -19.34
C MET A 747 15.61 -20.43 -17.97
N PHE A 748 14.52 -19.73 -17.71
CA PHE A 748 13.72 -19.89 -16.50
C PHE A 748 12.79 -21.09 -16.59
N LEU A 749 12.21 -21.36 -17.76
CA LEU A 749 11.31 -22.50 -17.96
C LEU A 749 12.04 -23.82 -18.27
N GLU A 750 13.34 -23.79 -18.58
CA GLU A 750 14.20 -24.96 -18.82
C GLU A 750 14.10 -26.09 -17.76
N PRO A 751 13.93 -25.84 -16.44
CA PRO A 751 13.68 -26.91 -15.46
C PRO A 751 12.36 -27.68 -15.67
N LEU A 752 11.40 -27.16 -16.44
CA LEU A 752 10.14 -27.81 -16.79
C LEU A 752 10.25 -28.66 -18.07
N CYS A 753 11.38 -28.64 -18.79
CA CYS A 753 11.63 -29.58 -19.90
C CYS A 753 11.36 -31.02 -19.45
N GLY A 754 10.58 -31.75 -20.27
CA GLY A 754 10.13 -33.11 -19.95
C GLY A 754 9.01 -33.21 -18.90
N LEU A 755 8.24 -32.14 -18.67
CA LEU A 755 6.97 -32.22 -17.94
C LEU A 755 5.91 -32.94 -18.81
N ASN A 756 5.72 -34.23 -18.55
CA ASN A 756 4.73 -35.04 -19.25
C ASN A 756 3.34 -34.86 -18.62
N LEU A 757 2.39 -34.37 -19.41
CA LEU A 757 0.98 -34.30 -19.01
C LEU A 757 0.19 -35.50 -19.56
N THR A 758 -0.64 -36.11 -18.72
CA THR A 758 -1.44 -37.30 -19.04
C THR A 758 -2.69 -36.92 -19.84
N GLN A 759 -2.80 -37.37 -21.09
CA GLN A 759 -4.05 -37.24 -21.85
C GLN A 759 -5.19 -38.04 -21.18
N GLY A 760 -6.42 -37.53 -21.28
CA GLY A 760 -7.61 -38.15 -20.71
C GLY A 760 -8.35 -39.04 -21.71
N LYS A 761 -8.54 -40.32 -21.35
CA LYS A 761 -9.69 -41.10 -21.84
C LYS A 761 -11.00 -40.32 -21.60
N ARG A 762 -11.92 -40.35 -22.56
CA ARG A 762 -13.18 -39.57 -22.55
C ARG A 762 -14.17 -40.09 -21.50
N ARG A 763 -15.15 -39.28 -21.10
CA ARG A 763 -16.15 -39.66 -20.08
C ARG A 763 -16.94 -40.93 -20.44
N THR A 764 -17.17 -41.17 -21.73
CA THR A 764 -17.85 -42.36 -22.27
C THR A 764 -17.04 -43.66 -22.12
N GLU A 765 -15.71 -43.60 -22.19
CA GLU A 765 -14.85 -44.78 -21.98
C GLU A 765 -14.82 -45.19 -20.50
N ARG A 766 -14.81 -44.21 -19.58
CA ARG A 766 -14.88 -44.47 -18.13
C ARG A 766 -16.16 -45.18 -17.69
N LEU A 767 -17.26 -45.03 -18.44
CA LEU A 767 -18.52 -45.74 -18.16
C LEU A 767 -18.49 -47.20 -18.65
N ARG A 768 -17.73 -47.52 -19.71
CA ARG A 768 -17.41 -48.91 -20.07
C ARG A 768 -16.49 -49.55 -19.03
N ASP A 769 -15.36 -48.92 -18.71
CA ASP A 769 -14.40 -49.43 -17.72
C ASP A 769 -15.10 -49.66 -16.34
N LYS A 770 -16.11 -48.85 -15.98
CA LYS A 770 -16.94 -49.04 -14.76
C LYS A 770 -18.06 -50.09 -14.87
N MET A 771 -18.48 -50.50 -16.07
CA MET A 771 -19.39 -51.64 -16.25
C MET A 771 -18.66 -52.99 -16.25
N GLU A 772 -17.36 -53.00 -16.56
CA GLU A 772 -16.54 -54.23 -16.60
C GLU A 772 -15.82 -54.55 -15.28
N VAL A 773 -15.60 -53.56 -14.40
CA VAL A 773 -14.95 -53.75 -13.08
C VAL A 773 -15.99 -53.63 -11.95
N GLY A 774 -16.78 -54.69 -11.71
CA GLY A 774 -17.97 -54.61 -10.84
C GLY A 774 -18.38 -55.83 -9.99
N VAL A 775 -17.83 -57.04 -10.19
CA VAL A 775 -18.07 -58.19 -9.30
C VAL A 775 -16.85 -59.11 -9.23
N ASP A 776 -16.45 -59.49 -8.02
CA ASP A 776 -15.53 -60.62 -7.75
C ASP A 776 -16.30 -61.63 -6.84
N PRO A 777 -16.38 -62.95 -7.17
CA PRO A 777 -17.49 -63.77 -6.69
C PRO A 777 -17.20 -64.60 -5.43
N LEU A 778 -18.20 -64.71 -4.55
CA LEU A 778 -18.32 -65.79 -3.56
C LEU A 778 -19.55 -66.66 -3.85
N GLU A 779 -19.44 -67.96 -3.58
CA GLU A 779 -20.17 -69.03 -4.27
C GLU A 779 -21.70 -69.10 -4.02
N TRP A 780 -22.46 -69.43 -5.08
CA TRP A 780 -23.47 -70.51 -4.98
C TRP A 780 -23.83 -71.19 -6.33
N LYS A 781 -23.30 -72.40 -6.52
CA LYS A 781 -23.86 -73.53 -7.32
C LYS A 781 -24.21 -73.36 -8.82
N ARG A 782 -23.29 -73.88 -9.64
CA ARG A 782 -23.45 -75.11 -10.48
C ARG A 782 -24.57 -75.12 -11.55
N GLY A 783 -24.21 -74.90 -12.83
CA GLY A 783 -25.02 -75.24 -14.02
C GLY A 783 -24.25 -75.22 -15.34
N ASN A 784 -24.21 -76.36 -16.06
CA ASN A 784 -23.43 -76.67 -17.28
C ASN A 784 -23.44 -75.62 -18.43
N GLY A 785 -22.33 -75.51 -19.18
CA GLY A 785 -22.32 -74.88 -20.53
C GLY A 785 -20.95 -74.83 -21.25
N SER A 786 -20.85 -75.50 -22.40
CA SER A 786 -19.81 -75.41 -23.46
C SER A 786 -19.70 -74.00 -24.10
N SER A 787 -18.61 -73.56 -24.78
CA SER A 787 -17.28 -74.12 -25.12
C SER A 787 -16.38 -73.07 -25.84
N THR A 788 -15.06 -73.36 -26.00
CA THR A 788 -14.08 -72.79 -26.98
C THR A 788 -13.80 -71.26 -26.96
N SER A 789 -12.58 -70.69 -26.84
CA SER A 789 -11.23 -70.95 -27.43
C SER A 789 -11.13 -70.50 -28.92
N LEU A 790 -10.17 -69.70 -29.43
CA LEU A 790 -8.85 -69.17 -28.98
C LEU A 790 -8.38 -67.99 -29.92
N ASP A 791 -7.39 -67.19 -29.49
CA ASP A 791 -6.25 -66.59 -30.25
C ASP A 791 -6.46 -65.67 -31.50
N GLU A 792 -5.50 -64.89 -32.05
CA GLU A 792 -4.29 -64.17 -31.58
C GLU A 792 -3.83 -63.11 -32.62
N ALA A 793 -2.86 -62.24 -32.27
CA ALA A 793 -1.94 -61.43 -33.12
C ALA A 793 -2.53 -60.39 -34.12
N MET A 794 -1.98 -59.18 -34.36
CA MET A 794 -0.65 -58.52 -34.23
C MET A 794 0.39 -58.68 -35.37
N SER A 795 0.61 -57.59 -36.12
CA SER A 795 1.88 -57.13 -36.72
C SER A 795 1.69 -55.65 -37.13
N SER A 796 2.49 -54.63 -36.79
CA SER A 796 3.95 -54.39 -36.88
C SER A 796 4.47 -54.14 -38.32
N SER A 797 5.49 -53.32 -38.65
CA SER A 797 6.17 -52.11 -38.10
C SER A 797 7.09 -51.56 -39.26
N ALA A 798 8.01 -50.58 -39.20
CA ALA A 798 8.64 -49.74 -38.16
C ALA A 798 9.33 -48.48 -38.77
N SER A 799 9.48 -47.38 -37.99
CA SER A 799 10.63 -46.43 -38.03
C SER A 799 10.83 -45.53 -39.29
N ARG A 800 11.78 -44.56 -39.40
CA ARG A 800 12.89 -44.08 -38.53
C ARG A 800 13.28 -42.62 -38.88
N VAL A 801 14.01 -41.92 -38.01
CA VAL A 801 14.69 -40.63 -38.30
C VAL A 801 16.20 -40.85 -38.50
N SER A 802 16.79 -40.16 -39.48
CA SER A 802 18.23 -39.84 -39.60
C SER A 802 18.47 -38.77 -40.67
N PHE A 803 19.28 -37.75 -40.41
CA PHE A 803 20.01 -36.98 -41.45
C PHE A 803 21.18 -36.19 -40.85
N GLU A 804 22.27 -36.01 -41.61
CA GLU A 804 23.46 -35.25 -41.20
C GLU A 804 24.16 -34.63 -42.43
N SER A 805 24.89 -33.52 -42.20
CA SER A 805 25.84 -32.85 -43.13
C SER A 805 25.27 -32.11 -44.36
N GLY A 806 26.09 -31.21 -44.94
CA GLY A 806 25.90 -30.65 -46.28
C GLY A 806 25.70 -29.13 -46.37
N SER A 807 26.77 -28.34 -46.30
CA SER A 807 26.73 -26.89 -46.56
C SER A 807 27.14 -26.52 -47.99
N SER A 808 26.48 -25.53 -48.60
CA SER A 808 27.15 -24.55 -49.50
C SER A 808 26.23 -23.38 -49.91
N SER A 809 26.88 -22.22 -50.12
CA SER A 809 26.65 -21.14 -51.10
C SER A 809 25.28 -20.91 -51.78
N SER A 810 24.83 -19.67 -52.05
CA SER A 810 25.35 -18.34 -51.66
C SER A 810 24.46 -17.17 -52.17
N ARG A 811 24.66 -15.97 -51.59
CA ARG A 811 24.61 -14.62 -52.23
C ARG A 811 23.26 -13.97 -52.60
N LEU A 812 23.18 -12.66 -52.26
CA LEU A 812 22.45 -11.56 -52.92
C LEU A 812 20.90 -11.59 -52.80
N ALA A 813 20.17 -10.46 -52.72
CA ALA A 813 20.54 -9.07 -52.38
C ALA A 813 19.28 -8.23 -52.01
N ARG A 814 19.53 -6.97 -51.61
CA ARG A 814 18.78 -5.72 -51.88
C ARG A 814 17.50 -5.82 -52.75
N SER A 815 16.48 -4.98 -52.57
CA SER A 815 16.14 -3.96 -51.55
C SER A 815 14.80 -3.30 -51.95
N SER A 816 14.24 -2.45 -51.08
CA SER A 816 13.30 -1.35 -51.43
C SER A 816 11.95 -1.75 -52.09
N ALA A 817 10.93 -0.90 -52.13
CA ALA A 817 10.45 0.17 -51.24
C ALA A 817 9.10 0.65 -51.80
N SER A 818 8.24 1.24 -50.96
CA SER A 818 7.03 1.99 -51.37
C SER A 818 5.93 1.13 -52.05
N SER A 819 4.68 1.54 -52.23
CA SER A 819 3.78 2.52 -51.56
C SER A 819 2.42 2.47 -52.30
N LEU A 820 1.33 2.99 -51.69
CA LEU A 820 0.01 3.25 -52.33
C LEU A 820 -0.77 1.98 -52.79
N ARG A 821 -2.11 1.95 -52.93
CA ARG A 821 -3.27 2.67 -52.32
C ARG A 821 -4.57 1.91 -52.73
N SER A 822 -5.75 2.45 -52.38
CA SER A 822 -7.10 2.08 -52.89
C SER A 822 -7.61 0.68 -52.45
N GLU A 823 -8.84 0.52 -51.93
CA GLU A 823 -10.16 0.60 -52.59
C GLU A 823 -10.33 -0.48 -53.68
N GLY A 824 -11.42 -1.26 -53.75
CA GLY A 824 -12.62 -1.37 -52.91
C GLY A 824 -13.72 -2.18 -53.64
N SER A 825 -14.84 -2.51 -52.95
CA SER A 825 -15.99 -3.30 -53.47
C SER A 825 -15.67 -4.79 -53.78
N ALA A 826 -16.33 -5.84 -53.27
CA ALA A 826 -17.74 -6.16 -52.94
C ALA A 826 -18.55 -6.77 -54.11
N CYS A 827 -19.46 -7.70 -53.77
CA CYS A 827 -20.36 -8.53 -54.61
C CYS A 827 -19.70 -9.72 -55.37
N SER A 828 -20.37 -10.88 -55.60
CA SER A 828 -21.67 -11.40 -55.11
C SER A 828 -21.95 -12.87 -55.54
N CYS A 829 -22.64 -13.66 -54.69
CA CYS A 829 -23.53 -14.83 -54.98
C CYS A 829 -22.98 -16.03 -55.82
N PHE A 830 -23.39 -17.30 -55.67
CA PHE A 830 -24.68 -17.98 -55.43
C PHE A 830 -24.49 -19.15 -54.42
N ASP A 831 -25.43 -19.51 -53.52
CA ASP A 831 -26.66 -20.33 -53.72
C ASP A 831 -26.34 -21.81 -54.09
N SER A 832 -26.97 -22.89 -53.60
CA SER A 832 -28.13 -23.20 -52.72
C SER A 832 -27.80 -24.51 -51.94
N GLY A 833 -28.54 -25.06 -50.96
CA GLY A 833 -29.82 -24.78 -50.30
C GLY A 833 -30.52 -26.11 -49.93
N LEU A 834 -31.17 -26.23 -48.75
CA LEU A 834 -32.13 -27.30 -48.40
C LEU A 834 -32.89 -26.95 -47.09
N ALA A 835 -33.99 -27.66 -46.78
CA ALA A 835 -35.05 -27.13 -45.93
C ALA A 835 -35.28 -27.84 -44.58
N LEU A 836 -35.61 -27.01 -43.58
CA LEU A 836 -36.55 -27.22 -42.46
C LEU A 836 -36.89 -28.65 -42.01
N SER A 837 -36.49 -28.96 -40.77
CA SER A 837 -37.47 -29.40 -39.76
C SER A 837 -37.28 -28.55 -38.50
N MET A 838 -38.37 -28.27 -37.79
CA MET A 838 -38.32 -27.74 -36.43
C MET A 838 -38.03 -28.90 -35.46
N ASP A 839 -37.13 -28.66 -34.51
CA ASP A 839 -37.20 -29.26 -33.18
C ASP A 839 -36.49 -28.34 -32.17
N ILE A 840 -36.86 -28.45 -30.89
CA ILE A 840 -36.43 -27.54 -29.83
C ILE A 840 -35.08 -28.00 -29.27
N MET A 841 -34.09 -27.09 -29.22
CA MET A 841 -32.81 -27.33 -28.55
C MET A 841 -32.74 -26.56 -27.24
N ASP A 842 -32.60 -27.28 -26.12
CA ASP A 842 -32.16 -26.75 -24.84
C ASP A 842 -30.66 -26.42 -24.90
N ASP A 843 -30.29 -25.15 -24.66
CA ASP A 843 -28.90 -24.67 -24.74
C ASP A 843 -28.18 -24.86 -23.39
N HIS A 844 -27.94 -26.13 -23.02
CA HIS A 844 -27.50 -26.50 -21.67
C HIS A 844 -26.49 -27.67 -21.60
N ASP A 845 -25.57 -27.79 -22.57
CA ASP A 845 -24.39 -28.67 -22.42
C ASP A 845 -23.14 -28.18 -23.18
N ARG A 846 -22.56 -27.05 -22.71
CA ARG A 846 -21.17 -26.67 -23.00
C ARG A 846 -20.41 -26.38 -21.72
N ASP A 847 -19.34 -27.17 -21.54
CA ASP A 847 -18.14 -26.96 -20.71
C ASP A 847 -17.83 -28.00 -19.59
N VAL A 848 -18.03 -29.31 -19.86
CA VAL A 848 -17.48 -30.39 -18.98
C VAL A 848 -16.92 -31.65 -19.70
N ASP A 849 -16.33 -31.57 -20.91
CA ASP A 849 -15.42 -32.64 -21.39
C ASP A 849 -14.38 -32.18 -22.45
N SER A 850 -13.32 -31.48 -22.01
CA SER A 850 -12.10 -31.26 -22.79
C SER A 850 -10.94 -32.11 -22.23
N GLY A 851 -11.02 -33.45 -22.40
CA GLY A 851 -10.03 -34.42 -21.90
C GLY A 851 -8.59 -34.33 -22.48
N LEU A 852 -8.24 -33.22 -23.13
CA LEU A 852 -6.88 -32.94 -23.62
C LEU A 852 -5.95 -32.57 -22.46
N ALA A 853 -4.67 -32.88 -22.63
CA ALA A 853 -3.63 -32.36 -21.74
C ALA A 853 -3.31 -30.91 -22.11
N SER A 854 -3.19 -30.03 -21.13
CA SER A 854 -2.97 -28.58 -21.33
C SER A 854 -1.83 -28.04 -20.46
N TRP A 855 -0.82 -27.46 -21.08
CA TRP A 855 0.16 -26.60 -20.41
C TRP A 855 -0.03 -25.17 -20.90
N GLU A 856 -0.36 -24.26 -19.98
CA GLU A 856 -0.51 -22.83 -20.24
C GLU A 856 0.56 -22.00 -19.50
N LEU A 857 1.07 -20.98 -20.17
CA LEU A 857 1.89 -19.90 -19.62
C LEU A 857 1.14 -18.56 -19.75
N ARG A 858 0.61 -18.04 -18.65
CA ARG A 858 -0.07 -16.73 -18.61
C ARG A 858 0.91 -15.61 -18.30
N LEU A 859 0.99 -14.60 -19.16
CA LEU A 859 1.77 -13.39 -18.96
C LEU A 859 0.83 -12.23 -18.60
N GLN A 860 0.70 -11.91 -17.30
CA GLN A 860 -0.28 -10.91 -16.84
C GLN A 860 0.28 -9.48 -16.81
N GLY A 861 -0.44 -8.54 -17.44
CA GLY A 861 -0.14 -7.10 -17.44
C GLY A 861 1.02 -6.68 -18.35
N GLN A 862 1.24 -7.39 -19.47
CA GLN A 862 2.46 -7.30 -20.28
C GLN A 862 2.21 -6.86 -21.74
N SER A 863 1.81 -5.61 -21.95
CA SER A 863 1.57 -5.06 -23.31
C SER A 863 2.83 -5.02 -24.20
N TYR A 864 4.02 -4.93 -23.61
CA TYR A 864 5.29 -4.79 -24.32
C TYR A 864 5.70 -6.01 -25.16
N TYR A 865 5.37 -7.24 -24.72
CA TYR A 865 5.85 -8.47 -25.38
C TYR A 865 4.92 -9.00 -26.48
N SER A 866 3.82 -8.29 -26.77
CA SER A 866 2.81 -8.70 -27.75
C SER A 866 3.36 -8.95 -29.17
N HIS A 867 4.45 -8.29 -29.54
CA HIS A 867 5.15 -8.50 -30.81
C HIS A 867 6.19 -9.65 -30.77
N GLU A 868 6.51 -10.18 -29.60
CA GLU A 868 7.60 -11.14 -29.37
C GLU A 868 7.11 -12.54 -28.94
N VAL A 869 5.84 -12.69 -28.53
CA VAL A 869 5.23 -13.98 -28.10
C VAL A 869 5.47 -15.12 -29.09
N GLY A 870 5.42 -14.86 -30.41
CA GLY A 870 5.72 -15.87 -31.43
C GLY A 870 7.15 -16.41 -31.36
N GLN A 871 8.13 -15.53 -31.15
CA GLN A 871 9.54 -15.92 -30.99
C GLN A 871 9.77 -16.66 -29.65
N ILE A 872 9.08 -16.24 -28.59
CA ILE A 872 9.13 -16.90 -27.28
C ILE A 872 8.59 -18.33 -27.39
N GLY A 873 7.46 -18.54 -28.07
CA GLY A 873 6.91 -19.87 -28.34
C GLY A 873 7.89 -20.76 -29.11
N ASP A 874 8.49 -20.21 -30.18
CA ASP A 874 9.52 -20.88 -30.98
C ASP A 874 10.74 -21.32 -30.12
N ASP A 875 11.29 -20.43 -29.28
CA ASP A 875 12.47 -20.71 -28.45
C ASP A 875 12.18 -21.65 -27.26
N LEU A 876 10.93 -21.67 -26.76
CA LEU A 876 10.47 -22.67 -25.80
C LEU A 876 10.29 -24.05 -26.46
N TRP A 877 9.64 -24.10 -27.63
CA TRP A 877 9.46 -25.34 -28.38
C TRP A 877 10.81 -25.97 -28.76
N ARG A 878 11.80 -25.16 -29.20
CA ARG A 878 13.18 -25.61 -29.46
C ARG A 878 13.90 -26.20 -28.23
N LYS A 879 13.46 -25.85 -27.01
CA LYS A 879 13.95 -26.45 -25.74
C LYS A 879 13.14 -27.68 -25.28
N GLY A 880 12.10 -28.09 -26.00
CA GLY A 880 11.19 -29.15 -25.55
C GLY A 880 10.25 -28.69 -24.44
N ILE A 881 9.83 -27.42 -24.50
CA ILE A 881 8.78 -26.82 -23.67
C ILE A 881 7.59 -26.55 -24.60
N ASP A 882 6.59 -27.43 -24.54
CA ASP A 882 5.38 -27.38 -25.36
C ASP A 882 4.22 -26.82 -24.52
N CYS A 883 4.11 -25.50 -24.49
CA CYS A 883 3.08 -24.77 -23.74
C CYS A 883 2.39 -23.73 -24.62
N TRP A 884 1.07 -23.59 -24.46
CA TRP A 884 0.35 -22.44 -25.00
C TRP A 884 0.67 -21.19 -24.17
N ILE A 885 0.89 -20.06 -24.84
CA ILE A 885 1.16 -18.77 -24.19
C ILE A 885 -0.07 -17.88 -24.33
N SER A 886 -0.56 -17.35 -23.20
CA SER A 886 -1.64 -16.36 -23.16
C SER A 886 -1.15 -15.04 -22.54
N MET A 887 -1.74 -13.93 -22.98
CA MET A 887 -1.55 -12.60 -22.41
C MET A 887 -2.88 -12.13 -21.84
N VAL A 888 -2.86 -11.56 -20.63
CA VAL A 888 -4.05 -11.12 -19.87
C VAL A 888 -3.78 -9.80 -19.16
#